data_AF-A0A250JKB7-F1
#
_entry.id   AF-A0A250JKB7-F1
#
_cell.length_a   1.000
_cell.length_b   1.000
_cell.length_c   1.000
_cell.angle_alpha   90.00
_cell.angle_beta   90.00
_cell.angle_gamma   90.00
#
_symmetry.space_group_name_H-M   'P 1'
#
loop_
_entity.id
_entity.type
_entity.pdbx_description
1 polymer ?
#
loop_
_entity_poly.entity_id
_entity_poly.type
_entity_poly.pdbx_seq_one_letter_code
_entity_poly.pdbx_strand_id
1 'polypeptide(L)'
;MSGLSALFALFLLCCCLGGAYLLALELGIRRGGWARACATLALAYGLLIAAFELLLGLGVFTLGAALLLWGLFTGLLLARGWARARVALRWDVRRLQAMGRAMRREQMLGPLALGALLVGARLLRGLAAPPLAWDSLTYHLVKAGRWVQSGRDEILLAPDAWSYYQYFLPYGDALSAWAMLPAHGDGFLAPAGGLIWLSALVGAYGMARGLGARWRMAVPAALAAVFVPIVMAALTASYVDNTILALFLLAMALLLASLRPGRQGERVAAMAALGVLAGIKPGGLPVFCLGGALVCWGTFQAWRSRQAPRFHAGLVVLALLLGVLPYLRAWVLHGSPFFPWPLTLAGIRISEGSPALAGLESGELLNVTPLDVPELAMALLFSRFLAGTDHLGLGHALLLAPVGLLAAVRTRRRWGARSCLVLACGASTLLGSMSRQLWTAWASTSSRFVLCMLATCLLLAALLEEEWVRLLLWGCFLLELLLGLPCGWAWVDARGVLLVLPAVLVTLGGAAALVAWGLRRHRLLPGLLAAVMLLGGGWEAIAAVRAALRYEIYASAVKGQSYELHALVTPESRGLPEWKALDGEAPLRLAVTAGWDISGHNWYWYPLMGSRLQNTLTYVPISADGSVRDYALKDTFAQADFPAWLRRVREARVDYVVTLAPAPIEARWMAEHPELFQPAFGDAKRDNVAWRVLPAADGRDAR
;
A
#
# COMPACT_ATOMS: atom_id res chain seq x y z
N MET A 1 -15.65 19.86 9.12
CA MET A 1 -14.16 19.93 9.14
C MET A 1 -13.53 19.22 7.93
N SER A 2 -14.25 18.35 7.23
CA SER A 2 -13.77 17.51 6.12
C SER A 2 -13.21 18.29 4.93
N GLY A 3 -13.75 19.46 4.60
CA GLY A 3 -13.36 20.28 3.45
C GLY A 3 -12.00 20.92 3.66
N LEU A 4 -11.71 21.36 4.89
CA LEU A 4 -10.38 21.87 5.24
C LEU A 4 -9.33 20.74 5.17
N SER A 5 -9.66 19.54 5.67
CA SER A 5 -8.81 18.35 5.53
C SER A 5 -8.51 18.02 4.06
N ALA A 6 -9.49 18.17 3.17
CA ALA A 6 -9.29 17.96 1.73
C ALA A 6 -8.35 18.98 1.11
N LEU A 7 -8.48 20.26 1.47
CA LEU A 7 -7.56 21.30 1.01
C LEU A 7 -6.12 21.02 1.47
N PHE A 8 -5.95 20.58 2.73
CA PHE A 8 -4.63 20.19 3.24
C PHE A 8 -4.08 18.94 2.54
N ALA A 9 -4.91 17.93 2.27
CA ALA A 9 -4.51 16.75 1.51
C ALA A 9 -4.04 17.11 0.10
N LEU A 10 -4.82 17.93 -0.61
CA LEU A 10 -4.47 18.41 -1.96
C LEU A 10 -3.21 19.27 -1.96
N PHE A 11 -3.05 20.13 -0.95
CA PHE A 11 -1.85 20.94 -0.79
C PHE A 11 -0.61 20.07 -0.54
N LEU A 12 -0.68 19.08 0.36
CA LEU A 12 0.39 18.12 0.61
C LEU A 12 0.75 17.35 -0.66
N LEU A 13 -0.25 16.82 -1.38
CA LEU A 13 -0.03 16.10 -2.62
C LEU A 13 0.65 16.98 -3.69
N CYS A 14 0.17 18.22 -3.85
CA CYS A 14 0.73 19.19 -4.78
C CYS A 14 2.16 19.59 -4.39
N CYS A 15 2.44 19.81 -3.11
CA CYS A 15 3.78 20.10 -2.62
C CYS A 15 4.71 18.90 -2.79
N CYS A 16 4.26 17.69 -2.50
CA CYS A 16 5.03 16.47 -2.68
C CYS A 16 5.41 16.22 -4.14
N LEU A 17 4.41 16.14 -5.03
CA LEU A 17 4.64 15.89 -6.45
C LEU A 17 5.33 17.07 -7.14
N GLY A 18 4.97 18.30 -6.79
CA GLY A 18 5.60 19.52 -7.30
C GLY A 18 7.05 19.63 -6.86
N GLY A 19 7.33 19.43 -5.57
CA GLY A 19 8.68 19.40 -5.01
C GLY A 19 9.54 18.31 -5.64
N ALA A 20 9.00 17.09 -5.78
CA ALA A 20 9.71 15.98 -6.44
C ALA A 20 9.98 16.27 -7.93
N TYR A 21 9.05 16.90 -8.64
CA TYR A 21 9.25 17.30 -10.04
C TYR A 21 10.34 18.36 -10.17
N LEU A 22 10.34 19.36 -9.28
CA LEU A 22 11.37 20.39 -9.24
C LEU A 22 12.74 19.80 -8.88
N LEU A 23 12.79 18.87 -7.91
CA LEU A 23 14.01 18.15 -7.57
C LEU A 23 14.54 17.35 -8.77
N ALA A 24 13.67 16.67 -9.51
CA ALA A 24 14.07 15.98 -10.75
C ALA A 24 14.71 16.93 -11.77
N LEU A 25 14.23 18.18 -11.88
CA LEU A 25 14.83 19.19 -12.74
C LEU A 25 16.18 19.69 -12.22
N GLU A 26 16.33 19.90 -10.91
CA GLU A 26 17.60 20.27 -10.28
C GLU A 26 18.65 19.17 -10.43
N LEU A 27 18.24 17.90 -10.38
CA LEU A 27 19.09 16.74 -10.65
C LEU A 27 19.45 16.58 -12.14
N GLY A 28 19.06 17.52 -13.00
CA GLY A 28 19.43 17.53 -14.40
C GLY A 28 18.74 16.47 -15.24
N ILE A 29 17.58 15.94 -14.79
CA ILE A 29 16.79 14.97 -15.54
C ILE A 29 16.06 15.71 -16.68
N ARG A 30 16.83 16.05 -17.72
CA ARG A 30 16.41 16.94 -18.82
C ARG A 30 15.56 16.23 -19.87
N ARG A 31 15.65 14.90 -20.00
CA ARG A 31 14.84 14.15 -20.98
C ARG A 31 13.38 14.15 -20.57
N GLY A 32 12.52 14.70 -21.41
CA GLY A 32 11.08 14.73 -21.18
C GLY A 32 10.41 13.45 -21.58
N GLY A 33 9.12 13.40 -21.31
CA GLY A 33 8.32 12.17 -21.42
C GLY A 33 8.50 11.30 -20.19
N TRP A 34 8.73 10.00 -20.40
CA TRP A 34 8.63 8.98 -19.36
C TRP A 34 9.69 9.09 -18.26
N ALA A 35 10.96 9.37 -18.59
CA ALA A 35 12.04 9.32 -17.59
C ALA A 35 11.84 10.35 -16.47
N ARG A 36 11.42 11.57 -16.83
CA ARG A 36 11.10 12.61 -15.83
C ARG A 36 9.86 12.27 -15.02
N ALA A 37 8.83 11.69 -15.64
CA ALA A 37 7.63 11.24 -14.93
C ALA A 37 7.98 10.12 -13.93
N CYS A 38 8.73 9.11 -14.35
CA CYS A 38 9.21 8.05 -13.46
C CYS A 38 10.07 8.62 -12.33
N ALA A 39 10.99 9.54 -12.63
CA ALA A 39 11.86 10.15 -11.62
C ALA A 39 11.06 10.98 -10.62
N THR A 40 10.06 11.74 -11.08
CA THR A 40 9.18 12.52 -10.20
C THR A 40 8.46 11.62 -9.21
N LEU A 41 7.87 10.52 -9.68
CA LEU A 41 7.17 9.57 -8.82
C LEU A 41 8.13 8.84 -7.86
N ALA A 42 9.26 8.35 -8.36
CA ALA A 42 10.28 7.69 -7.55
C ALA A 42 10.82 8.60 -6.44
N LEU A 43 11.12 9.87 -6.77
CA LEU A 43 11.56 10.86 -5.78
C LEU A 43 10.44 11.23 -4.82
N ALA A 44 9.18 11.30 -5.26
CA ALA A 44 8.05 11.55 -4.38
C ALA A 44 7.94 10.45 -3.30
N TYR A 45 8.03 9.18 -3.69
CA TYR A 45 8.07 8.08 -2.72
C TYR A 45 9.27 8.17 -1.78
N GLY A 46 10.48 8.37 -2.31
CA GLY A 46 11.69 8.51 -1.50
C GLY A 46 11.60 9.66 -0.50
N LEU A 47 11.08 10.82 -0.91
CA LEU A 47 10.91 11.99 -0.05
C LEU A 47 9.79 11.79 0.97
N LEU A 48 8.67 11.14 0.62
CA LEU A 48 7.60 10.81 1.56
C LEU A 48 8.11 9.90 2.69
N ILE A 49 8.91 8.89 2.35
CA ILE A 49 9.49 7.99 3.35
C ILE A 49 10.56 8.68 4.17
N ALA A 50 11.46 9.46 3.56
CA ALA A 50 12.45 10.24 4.30
C ALA A 50 11.79 11.23 5.27
N ALA A 51 10.73 11.91 4.84
CA ALA A 51 9.94 12.82 5.69
C ALA A 51 9.19 12.06 6.79
N PHE A 52 8.61 10.91 6.47
CA PHE A 52 7.95 10.05 7.45
C PHE A 52 8.92 9.62 8.56
N GLU A 53 10.07 9.06 8.18
CA GLU A 53 11.11 8.62 9.12
C GLU A 53 11.63 9.76 10.00
N LEU A 54 11.85 10.94 9.40
CA LEU A 54 12.25 12.13 10.14
C LEU A 54 11.18 12.56 11.15
N LEU A 55 9.93 12.71 10.71
CA LEU A 55 8.85 13.21 11.56
C LEU A 55 8.47 12.20 12.65
N LEU A 56 8.47 10.91 12.32
CA LEU A 56 8.18 9.84 13.26
C LEU A 56 9.31 9.69 14.30
N GLY A 57 10.57 9.76 13.87
CA GLY A 57 11.73 9.73 14.76
C GLY A 57 11.81 10.94 15.70
N LEU A 58 11.28 12.09 15.28
CA LEU A 58 11.12 13.28 16.12
C LEU A 58 9.83 13.25 16.97
N GLY A 59 8.96 12.26 16.77
CA GLY A 59 7.69 12.12 17.47
C GLY A 59 6.67 13.23 17.16
N VAL A 60 6.73 13.78 15.94
CA VAL A 60 5.89 14.88 15.46
C VAL A 60 5.27 14.59 14.10
N PHE A 61 4.99 13.32 13.77
CA PHE A 61 4.24 12.95 12.56
C PHE A 61 2.78 13.42 12.65
N THR A 62 2.59 14.71 12.37
CA THR A 62 1.35 15.45 12.50
C THR A 62 1.10 16.25 11.23
N LEU A 63 -0.16 16.59 10.95
CA LEU A 63 -0.52 17.36 9.76
C LEU A 63 0.21 18.72 9.70
N GLY A 64 0.32 19.43 10.83
CA GLY A 64 1.00 20.72 10.89
C GLY A 64 2.48 20.64 10.53
N ALA A 65 3.22 19.68 11.10
CA ALA A 65 4.64 19.49 10.80
C ALA A 65 4.85 19.07 9.33
N ALA A 66 3.98 18.20 8.81
CA ALA A 66 3.99 17.81 7.41
C ALA A 66 3.78 19.00 6.45
N LEU A 67 2.77 19.84 6.71
CA LEU A 67 2.47 21.02 5.90
C LEU A 67 3.64 22.00 5.89
N LEU A 68 4.27 22.24 7.05
CA LEU A 68 5.44 23.09 7.17
C LEU A 68 6.63 22.55 6.36
N LEU A 69 6.97 21.28 6.56
CA LEU A 69 8.08 20.62 5.88
C LEU A 69 7.93 20.68 4.35
N TRP A 70 6.77 20.27 3.84
CA TRP A 70 6.50 20.24 2.40
C TRP A 70 6.35 21.62 1.78
N GLY A 71 5.72 22.56 2.51
CA GLY A 71 5.59 23.95 2.08
C GLY A 71 6.95 24.62 1.92
N LEU A 72 7.84 24.48 2.92
CA LEU A 72 9.19 25.04 2.88
C LEU A 72 10.04 24.38 1.78
N PHE A 73 10.05 23.06 1.71
CA PHE A 73 10.81 22.32 0.70
C PHE A 73 10.44 22.75 -0.73
N THR A 74 9.14 22.77 -1.04
CA THR A 74 8.67 23.14 -2.38
C THR A 74 8.83 24.63 -2.65
N GLY A 75 8.62 25.49 -1.65
CA GLY A 75 8.86 26.93 -1.75
C GLY A 75 10.31 27.26 -2.12
N LEU A 76 11.29 26.62 -1.46
CA LEU A 76 12.71 26.79 -1.75
C LEU A 76 13.09 26.36 -3.17
N LEU A 77 12.58 25.20 -3.63
CA LEU A 77 12.83 24.73 -4.99
C LEU A 77 12.16 25.62 -6.06
N LEU A 78 10.96 26.13 -5.78
CA LEU A 78 10.28 27.07 -6.66
C LEU A 78 11.07 28.38 -6.79
N ALA A 79 11.53 28.94 -5.67
CA ALA A 79 12.33 30.18 -5.65
C ALA A 79 13.60 30.06 -6.51
N ARG A 80 14.22 28.88 -6.53
CA ARG A 80 15.45 28.61 -7.29
C ARG A 80 15.21 28.26 -8.78
N GLY A 81 14.02 27.74 -9.11
CA GLY A 81 13.83 26.96 -10.35
C GLY A 81 12.58 27.28 -11.17
N TRP A 82 11.71 28.22 -10.76
CA TRP A 82 10.39 28.41 -11.38
C TRP A 82 10.41 28.60 -12.91
N ALA A 83 11.30 29.45 -13.43
CA ALA A 83 11.39 29.69 -14.87
C ALA A 83 11.70 28.40 -15.66
N ARG A 84 12.64 27.59 -15.14
CA ARG A 84 13.01 26.29 -15.72
C ARG A 84 11.86 25.30 -15.61
N ALA A 85 11.17 25.25 -14.47
CA ALA A 85 10.01 24.40 -14.24
C ALA A 85 8.87 24.69 -15.22
N ARG A 86 8.56 25.97 -15.45
CA ARG A 86 7.52 26.39 -16.40
C ARG A 86 7.82 25.95 -17.84
N VAL A 87 9.08 26.06 -18.28
CA VAL A 87 9.51 25.59 -19.61
C VAL A 87 9.41 24.07 -19.72
N ALA A 88 9.91 23.34 -18.72
CA ALA A 88 9.85 21.89 -18.69
C ALA A 88 8.42 21.36 -18.71
N LEU A 89 7.54 21.93 -17.87
CA LEU A 89 6.13 21.55 -17.78
C LEU A 89 5.41 21.76 -19.11
N ARG A 90 5.61 22.92 -19.77
CA ARG A 90 5.04 23.18 -21.10
C ARG A 90 5.47 22.13 -22.12
N TRP A 91 6.74 21.71 -22.08
CA TRP A 91 7.25 20.71 -22.99
C TRP A 91 6.71 19.31 -22.70
N ASP A 92 6.59 18.94 -21.42
CA ASP A 92 5.98 17.67 -21.02
C ASP A 92 4.50 17.62 -21.41
N VAL A 93 3.74 18.71 -21.21
CA VAL A 93 2.35 18.82 -21.67
C VAL A 93 2.23 18.67 -23.19
N ARG A 94 3.11 19.33 -23.97
CA ARG A 94 3.12 19.19 -25.44
C ARG A 94 3.40 17.74 -25.87
N ARG A 95 4.28 17.03 -25.16
CA ARG A 95 4.55 15.61 -25.41
C ARG A 95 3.36 14.71 -25.11
N LEU A 96 2.69 14.94 -23.97
CA LEU A 96 1.46 14.22 -23.63
C LEU A 96 0.37 14.45 -24.67
N GLN A 97 0.19 15.70 -25.12
CA GLN A 97 -0.76 16.02 -26.20
C GLN A 97 -0.39 15.33 -27.53
N ALA A 98 0.90 15.29 -27.88
CA ALA A 98 1.36 14.59 -29.07
C ALA A 98 1.11 13.08 -28.97
N MET A 99 1.36 12.48 -27.81
CA MET A 99 1.06 11.08 -27.53
C MET A 99 -0.45 10.80 -27.62
N GLY A 100 -1.30 11.65 -27.03
CA GLY A 100 -2.75 11.51 -27.13
C GLY A 100 -3.27 11.60 -28.56
N ARG A 101 -2.72 12.52 -29.39
CA ARG A 101 -3.03 12.57 -30.82
C ARG A 101 -2.59 11.31 -31.56
N ALA A 102 -1.44 10.75 -31.21
CA ALA A 102 -0.95 9.51 -31.79
C ALA A 102 -1.85 8.32 -31.42
N MET A 103 -2.23 8.19 -30.14
CA MET A 103 -3.16 7.17 -29.65
C MET A 103 -4.52 7.27 -30.34
N ARG A 104 -5.04 8.49 -30.58
CA ARG A 104 -6.27 8.71 -31.33
C ARG A 104 -6.16 8.22 -32.78
N ARG A 105 -5.06 8.55 -33.47
CA ARG A 105 -4.81 8.10 -34.85
C ARG A 105 -4.70 6.59 -34.94
N GLU A 106 -4.14 5.94 -33.93
CA GLU A 106 -3.99 4.49 -33.82
C GLU A 106 -5.21 3.78 -33.21
N GLN A 107 -6.35 4.49 -33.08
CA GLN A 107 -7.61 3.95 -32.54
C GLN A 107 -7.51 3.31 -31.13
N MET A 108 -6.48 3.69 -30.35
CA MET A 108 -6.26 3.15 -29.00
C MET A 108 -7.22 3.71 -27.94
N LEU A 109 -7.99 4.75 -28.26
CA LEU A 109 -8.86 5.43 -27.28
C LEU A 109 -10.00 4.55 -26.76
N GLY A 110 -10.54 3.65 -27.58
CA GLY A 110 -11.63 2.74 -27.16
C GLY A 110 -11.19 1.83 -26.01
N PRO A 111 -10.14 0.99 -26.21
CA PRO A 111 -9.60 0.15 -25.15
C PRO A 111 -9.16 0.95 -23.91
N LEU A 112 -8.53 2.12 -24.11
CA LEU A 112 -8.13 2.99 -23.00
C LEU A 112 -9.34 3.52 -22.21
N ALA A 113 -10.43 3.86 -22.89
CA ALA A 113 -11.67 4.31 -22.24
C ALA A 113 -12.31 3.19 -21.42
N LEU A 114 -12.29 1.93 -21.89
CA LEU A 114 -12.75 0.77 -21.12
C LEU A 114 -11.90 0.57 -19.85
N GLY A 115 -10.58 0.65 -19.98
CA GLY A 115 -9.69 0.59 -18.81
C GLY A 115 -9.93 1.74 -17.83
N ALA A 116 -10.09 2.97 -18.33
CA ALA A 116 -10.41 4.13 -17.51
C ALA A 116 -11.78 4.00 -16.83
N LEU A 117 -12.77 3.40 -17.49
CA LEU A 117 -14.08 3.12 -16.90
C LEU A 117 -13.96 2.15 -15.73
N LEU A 118 -13.22 1.05 -15.89
CA LEU A 118 -13.01 0.07 -14.82
C LEU A 118 -12.29 0.68 -13.61
N VAL A 119 -11.16 1.37 -13.85
CA VAL A 119 -10.41 2.08 -12.80
C VAL A 119 -11.29 3.13 -12.13
N GLY A 120 -12.00 3.92 -12.92
CA GLY A 120 -12.92 4.94 -12.42
C GLY A 120 -14.02 4.36 -11.54
N ALA A 121 -14.62 3.24 -11.95
CA ALA A 121 -15.68 2.61 -11.18
C ALA A 121 -15.17 2.03 -9.85
N ARG A 122 -13.98 1.42 -9.84
CA ARG A 122 -13.31 0.95 -8.61
C ARG A 122 -12.96 2.13 -7.68
N LEU A 123 -12.42 3.22 -8.22
CA LEU A 123 -12.09 4.42 -7.42
C LEU A 123 -13.34 5.10 -6.86
N LEU A 124 -14.40 5.26 -7.65
CA LEU A 124 -15.69 5.80 -7.19
C LEU A 124 -16.26 4.96 -6.05
N ARG A 125 -16.16 3.63 -6.15
CA ARG A 125 -16.54 2.73 -5.07
C ARG A 125 -15.66 2.95 -3.84
N GLY A 126 -14.33 2.98 -3.99
CA GLY A 126 -13.42 3.22 -2.87
C GLY A 126 -13.56 4.60 -2.20
N LEU A 127 -14.08 5.60 -2.93
CA LEU A 127 -14.46 6.89 -2.34
C LEU A 127 -15.71 6.77 -1.46
N ALA A 128 -16.70 6.00 -1.90
CA ALA A 128 -17.95 5.79 -1.17
C ALA A 128 -17.85 4.75 -0.03
N ALA A 129 -17.00 3.73 -0.19
CA ALA A 129 -16.88 2.60 0.71
C ALA A 129 -15.69 2.74 1.68
N PRO A 130 -15.82 2.29 2.94
CA PRO A 130 -14.66 2.06 3.79
C PRO A 130 -13.76 0.95 3.21
N PRO A 131 -12.51 0.80 3.66
CA PRO A 131 -11.67 -0.35 3.32
C PRO A 131 -12.36 -1.67 3.70
N LEU A 132 -12.27 -2.68 2.83
CA LEU A 132 -12.92 -3.99 3.05
C LEU A 132 -11.96 -5.17 2.92
N ALA A 133 -10.69 -4.95 2.61
CA ALA A 133 -9.73 -6.05 2.51
C ALA A 133 -9.18 -6.47 3.89
N TRP A 134 -9.06 -7.78 4.14
CA TRP A 134 -8.63 -8.33 5.43
C TRP A 134 -7.31 -7.74 5.94
N ASP A 135 -6.21 -7.86 5.19
CA ASP A 135 -4.90 -7.38 5.64
C ASP A 135 -4.92 -5.86 5.90
N SER A 136 -5.78 -5.13 5.17
CA SER A 136 -5.98 -3.70 5.39
C SER A 136 -6.59 -3.46 6.77
N LEU A 137 -7.64 -4.20 7.12
CA LEU A 137 -8.36 -4.02 8.38
C LEU A 137 -7.61 -4.56 9.59
N THR A 138 -6.81 -5.62 9.44
CA THR A 138 -6.18 -6.29 10.58
C THR A 138 -4.87 -5.66 11.01
N TYR A 139 -3.95 -5.34 10.09
CA TYR A 139 -2.63 -4.80 10.47
C TYR A 139 -2.14 -3.59 9.69
N HIS A 140 -2.37 -3.48 8.38
CA HIS A 140 -1.84 -2.35 7.61
C HIS A 140 -2.42 -1.01 8.10
N LEU A 141 -3.75 -0.90 8.22
CA LEU A 141 -4.39 0.36 8.64
C LEU A 141 -4.36 0.57 10.15
N VAL A 142 -4.22 -0.49 10.94
CA VAL A 142 -4.03 -0.37 12.40
C VAL A 142 -2.68 0.28 12.68
N LYS A 143 -1.59 -0.18 12.05
CA LYS A 143 -0.25 0.44 12.17
C LYS A 143 -0.26 1.88 11.68
N ALA A 144 -0.77 2.11 10.46
CA ALA A 144 -0.84 3.43 9.86
C ALA A 144 -1.67 4.42 10.70
N GLY A 145 -2.83 3.98 11.18
CA GLY A 145 -3.70 4.77 12.05
C GLY A 145 -3.01 5.14 13.36
N ARG A 146 -2.24 4.21 13.95
CA ARG A 146 -1.55 4.47 15.20
C ARG A 146 -0.47 5.55 15.04
N TRP A 147 0.33 5.51 13.98
CA TRP A 147 1.30 6.57 13.72
C TRP A 147 0.65 7.94 13.53
N VAL A 148 -0.54 7.99 12.91
CA VAL A 148 -1.32 9.23 12.77
C VAL A 148 -1.87 9.72 14.12
N GLN A 149 -2.25 8.81 15.03
CA GLN A 149 -2.75 9.17 16.37
C GLN A 149 -1.64 9.67 17.29
N SER A 150 -0.53 8.94 17.39
CA SER A 150 0.55 9.22 18.35
C SER A 150 1.61 10.18 17.82
N GLY A 151 1.72 10.31 16.49
CA GLY A 151 2.83 11.00 15.84
C GLY A 151 4.19 10.31 16.02
N ARG A 152 4.21 9.07 16.56
CA ARG A 152 5.40 8.35 17.06
C ARG A 152 5.37 6.88 16.67
N ASP A 153 6.55 6.24 16.64
CA ASP A 153 6.69 4.80 16.45
C ASP A 153 6.43 4.06 17.78
N GLU A 154 5.16 3.91 18.14
CA GLU A 154 4.77 3.22 19.37
C GLU A 154 4.42 1.75 19.12
N ILE A 155 5.05 0.87 19.89
CA ILE A 155 4.84 -0.59 19.85
C ILE A 155 3.43 -0.92 20.33
N LEU A 156 2.65 -1.65 19.52
CA LEU A 156 1.33 -2.15 19.91
C LEU A 156 1.52 -3.59 20.35
N LEU A 157 1.43 -3.83 21.64
CA LEU A 157 1.55 -5.19 22.14
C LEU A 157 0.26 -5.93 21.85
N ALA A 158 0.36 -7.18 21.44
CA ALA A 158 -0.69 -8.20 21.46
C ALA A 158 0.00 -9.54 21.13
N PRO A 159 -0.59 -10.66 21.56
CA PRO A 159 -0.01 -11.97 21.33
C PRO A 159 -0.22 -12.45 19.89
N ASP A 160 0.20 -13.69 19.64
CA ASP A 160 -0.11 -14.44 18.42
C ASP A 160 0.45 -13.75 17.17
N ALA A 161 -0.33 -13.59 16.09
CA ALA A 161 0.22 -13.03 14.85
C ALA A 161 0.61 -11.57 14.98
N TRP A 162 -0.02 -10.85 15.90
CA TRP A 162 0.35 -9.47 16.15
C TRP A 162 1.78 -9.33 16.69
N SER A 163 2.28 -10.36 17.39
CA SER A 163 3.67 -10.42 17.88
C SER A 163 4.69 -10.21 16.75
N TYR A 164 4.34 -10.52 15.50
CA TYR A 164 5.22 -10.28 14.35
C TYR A 164 4.68 -9.23 13.35
N TYR A 165 3.36 -9.04 13.22
CA TYR A 165 2.80 -8.03 12.29
C TYR A 165 3.28 -6.62 12.55
N GLN A 166 3.40 -6.23 13.84
CA GLN A 166 3.89 -4.91 14.20
C GLN A 166 5.30 -4.62 13.66
N TYR A 167 6.09 -5.67 13.41
CA TYR A 167 7.47 -5.59 12.94
C TYR A 167 7.63 -5.81 11.44
N PHE A 168 6.54 -6.01 10.70
CA PHE A 168 6.60 -5.94 9.24
C PHE A 168 7.12 -4.59 8.77
N LEU A 169 7.88 -4.64 7.68
CA LEU A 169 8.59 -3.49 7.13
C LEU A 169 7.62 -2.30 6.87
N PRO A 170 7.97 -1.07 7.30
CA PRO A 170 6.98 -0.03 7.55
C PRO A 170 6.58 0.78 6.31
N TYR A 171 7.33 0.74 5.21
CA TYR A 171 7.19 1.77 4.17
C TYR A 171 5.92 1.66 3.35
N GLY A 172 5.32 0.46 3.24
CA GLY A 172 4.02 0.32 2.59
C GLY A 172 2.92 1.00 3.42
N ASP A 173 2.92 0.73 4.73
CA ASP A 173 1.97 1.29 5.69
C ASP A 173 2.15 2.81 5.85
N ALA A 174 3.39 3.31 5.73
CA ALA A 174 3.70 4.72 5.85
C ALA A 174 2.99 5.57 4.79
N LEU A 175 2.76 5.01 3.59
CA LEU A 175 2.01 5.68 2.53
C LEU A 175 0.51 5.76 2.85
N SER A 176 -0.04 4.72 3.48
CA SER A 176 -1.40 4.75 4.03
C SER A 176 -1.52 5.78 5.14
N ALA A 177 -0.51 5.89 6.02
CA ALA A 177 -0.47 6.90 7.07
C ALA A 177 -0.46 8.33 6.50
N TRP A 178 0.32 8.59 5.45
CA TRP A 178 0.29 9.87 4.72
C TRP A 178 -1.10 10.20 4.15
N ALA A 179 -1.83 9.21 3.64
CA ALA A 179 -3.18 9.40 3.13
C ALA A 179 -4.19 9.65 4.26
N MET A 180 -4.01 9.03 5.42
CA MET A 180 -4.91 9.18 6.57
C MET A 180 -4.69 10.48 7.35
N LEU A 181 -3.47 11.02 7.33
CA LEU A 181 -3.04 12.19 8.11
C LEU A 181 -3.95 13.44 7.98
N PRO A 182 -4.43 13.86 6.80
CA PRO A 182 -5.19 15.11 6.66
C PRO A 182 -6.58 15.08 7.30
N ALA A 183 -7.23 13.92 7.30
CA ALA A 183 -8.59 13.73 7.81
C ALA A 183 -8.64 12.92 9.11
N HIS A 184 -7.49 12.45 9.61
CA HIS A 184 -7.42 11.40 10.63
C HIS A 184 -8.35 10.23 10.27
N GLY A 185 -8.39 9.77 9.02
CA GLY A 185 -9.37 8.77 8.60
C GLY A 185 -9.07 8.14 7.24
N ASP A 186 -9.89 7.17 6.84
CA ASP A 186 -9.65 6.33 5.65
C ASP A 186 -10.07 6.96 4.31
N GLY A 187 -10.61 8.18 4.30
CA GLY A 187 -11.22 8.78 3.11
C GLY A 187 -10.27 8.86 1.91
N PHE A 188 -9.01 9.25 2.10
CA PHE A 188 -8.04 9.43 1.01
C PHE A 188 -7.28 8.16 0.60
N LEU A 189 -7.58 6.99 1.18
CA LEU A 189 -6.91 5.73 0.83
C LEU A 189 -7.16 5.34 -0.63
N ALA A 190 -8.40 5.46 -1.13
CA ALA A 190 -8.70 5.14 -2.53
C ALA A 190 -7.97 6.06 -3.54
N PRO A 191 -7.95 7.40 -3.38
CA PRO A 191 -7.07 8.27 -4.16
C PRO A 191 -5.59 7.87 -4.10
N ALA A 192 -5.07 7.51 -2.93
CA ALA A 192 -3.68 7.07 -2.78
C ALA A 192 -3.40 5.77 -3.55
N GLY A 193 -4.29 4.78 -3.46
CA GLY A 193 -4.25 3.55 -4.25
C GLY A 193 -4.27 3.81 -5.76
N GLY A 194 -5.11 4.75 -6.21
CA GLY A 194 -5.14 5.21 -7.60
C GLY A 194 -3.82 5.84 -8.06
N LEU A 195 -3.15 6.62 -7.21
CA LEU A 195 -1.83 7.19 -7.49
C LEU A 195 -0.72 6.12 -7.54
N ILE A 196 -0.80 5.11 -6.68
CA ILE A 196 0.11 3.96 -6.70
C ILE A 196 -0.06 3.16 -7.99
N TRP A 197 -1.30 2.87 -8.38
CA TRP A 197 -1.59 2.19 -9.65
C TRP A 197 -1.13 3.00 -10.87
N LEU A 198 -1.38 4.32 -10.87
CA LEU A 198 -0.87 5.20 -11.92
C LEU A 198 0.67 5.19 -11.98
N SER A 199 1.32 5.09 -10.82
CA SER A 199 2.77 4.97 -10.73
C SER A 199 3.29 3.67 -11.32
N ALA A 200 2.58 2.55 -11.10
CA ALA A 200 2.86 1.29 -11.78
C ALA A 200 2.69 1.42 -13.30
N LEU A 201 1.63 2.08 -13.79
CA LEU A 201 1.41 2.28 -15.23
C LEU A 201 2.53 3.12 -15.87
N VAL A 202 2.91 4.23 -15.23
CA VAL A 202 4.00 5.11 -15.69
C VAL A 202 5.34 4.37 -15.63
N GLY A 203 5.59 3.61 -14.56
CA GLY A 203 6.77 2.76 -14.40
C GLY A 203 6.86 1.69 -15.48
N ALA A 204 5.78 0.95 -15.73
CA ALA A 204 5.69 -0.09 -16.76
C ALA A 204 5.97 0.48 -18.15
N TYR A 205 5.29 1.58 -18.50
CA TYR A 205 5.57 2.28 -19.76
C TYR A 205 7.03 2.74 -19.83
N GLY A 206 7.55 3.36 -18.76
CA GLY A 206 8.94 3.81 -18.68
C GLY A 206 9.95 2.68 -18.85
N MET A 207 9.70 1.53 -18.22
CA MET A 207 10.55 0.34 -18.29
C MET A 207 10.56 -0.25 -19.70
N ALA A 208 9.39 -0.45 -20.34
CA ALA A 208 9.32 -0.89 -21.73
C ALA A 208 10.07 0.06 -22.67
N ARG A 209 9.92 1.38 -22.48
CA ARG A 209 10.66 2.40 -23.25
C ARG A 209 12.16 2.40 -22.95
N GLY A 210 12.56 2.10 -21.72
CA GLY A 210 13.96 1.95 -21.29
C GLY A 210 14.65 0.73 -21.91
N LEU A 211 13.90 -0.36 -22.06
CA LEU A 211 14.32 -1.59 -22.76
C LEU A 211 14.42 -1.39 -24.27
N GLY A 212 13.72 -0.37 -24.82
CA GLY A 212 13.83 0.04 -26.21
C GLY A 212 12.57 -0.20 -27.05
N ALA A 213 11.52 -0.80 -26.47
CA ALA A 213 10.27 -1.07 -27.16
C ALA A 213 9.61 0.22 -27.65
N ARG A 214 9.10 0.28 -28.90
CA ARG A 214 8.35 1.42 -29.44
C ARG A 214 7.10 1.73 -28.61
N TRP A 215 6.62 2.97 -28.64
CA TRP A 215 5.43 3.37 -27.88
C TRP A 215 4.18 2.54 -28.23
N ARG A 216 4.05 2.11 -29.51
CA ARG A 216 2.96 1.24 -29.99
C ARG A 216 2.96 -0.15 -29.31
N MET A 217 4.11 -0.61 -28.82
CA MET A 217 4.25 -1.87 -28.07
C MET A 217 4.25 -1.62 -26.56
N ALA A 218 4.86 -0.52 -26.11
CA ALA A 218 4.99 -0.19 -24.70
C ALA A 218 3.64 0.12 -24.03
N VAL A 219 2.70 0.75 -24.74
CA VAL A 219 1.36 1.04 -24.21
C VAL A 219 0.59 -0.25 -23.89
N PRO A 220 0.33 -1.17 -24.85
CA PRO A 220 -0.39 -2.39 -24.53
C PRO A 220 0.34 -3.29 -23.54
N ALA A 221 1.69 -3.35 -23.56
CA ALA A 221 2.43 -4.10 -22.55
C ALA A 221 2.29 -3.52 -21.14
N ALA A 222 2.31 -2.19 -21.00
CA ALA A 222 2.10 -1.54 -19.72
C ALA A 222 0.67 -1.75 -19.21
N LEU A 223 -0.33 -1.65 -20.09
CA LEU A 223 -1.72 -1.92 -19.75
C LEU A 223 -1.92 -3.38 -19.33
N ALA A 224 -1.41 -4.35 -20.10
CA ALA A 224 -1.48 -5.76 -19.75
C ALA A 224 -0.85 -6.05 -18.38
N ALA A 225 0.24 -5.37 -18.02
CA ALA A 225 0.91 -5.56 -16.73
C ALA A 225 0.14 -4.97 -15.52
N VAL A 226 -0.53 -3.82 -15.68
CA VAL A 226 -1.22 -3.16 -14.55
C VAL A 226 -2.71 -3.45 -14.46
N PHE A 227 -3.28 -4.10 -15.46
CA PHE A 227 -4.66 -4.59 -15.43
C PHE A 227 -4.78 -6.06 -15.07
N VAL A 228 -3.65 -6.74 -14.79
CA VAL A 228 -3.65 -8.09 -14.19
C VAL A 228 -4.65 -8.11 -13.02
N PRO A 229 -5.52 -9.11 -12.88
CA PRO A 229 -6.74 -8.94 -12.08
C PRO A 229 -6.44 -8.72 -10.59
N ILE A 230 -5.42 -9.37 -10.02
CA ILE A 230 -4.98 -9.09 -8.64
C ILE A 230 -4.51 -7.64 -8.44
N VAL A 231 -3.89 -7.00 -9.45
CA VAL A 231 -3.50 -5.58 -9.38
C VAL A 231 -4.75 -4.70 -9.32
N MET A 232 -5.78 -5.04 -10.08
CA MET A 232 -7.06 -4.34 -10.08
C MET A 232 -7.89 -4.59 -8.82
N ALA A 233 -7.87 -5.80 -8.28
CA ALA A 233 -8.50 -6.15 -7.01
C ALA A 233 -7.88 -5.36 -5.84
N ALA A 234 -6.55 -5.17 -5.87
CA ALA A 234 -5.82 -4.40 -4.88
C ALA A 234 -5.77 -2.88 -5.16
N LEU A 235 -6.55 -2.35 -6.12
CA LEU A 235 -6.50 -0.94 -6.51
C LEU A 235 -6.84 0.01 -5.36
N THR A 236 -7.92 -0.29 -4.63
CA THR A 236 -8.41 0.52 -3.50
C THR A 236 -8.13 -0.12 -2.14
N ALA A 237 -7.70 -1.37 -2.14
CA ALA A 237 -7.24 -2.03 -0.93
C ALA A 237 -5.93 -1.40 -0.47
N SER A 238 -5.76 -1.25 0.84
CA SER A 238 -4.51 -0.75 1.43
C SER A 238 -3.46 -1.86 1.57
N TYR A 239 -3.35 -2.68 0.52
CA TYR A 239 -2.34 -3.71 0.37
C TYR A 239 -1.08 -3.09 -0.23
N VAL A 240 0.08 -3.57 0.21
CA VAL A 240 1.37 -3.00 -0.20
C VAL A 240 1.88 -3.56 -1.54
N ASP A 241 1.20 -4.57 -2.10
CA ASP A 241 1.64 -5.29 -3.31
C ASP A 241 1.69 -4.40 -4.56
N ASN A 242 0.69 -3.54 -4.74
CA ASN A 242 0.70 -2.55 -5.84
C ASN A 242 1.81 -1.51 -5.66
N THR A 243 2.17 -1.19 -4.42
CA THR A 243 3.30 -0.29 -4.11
C THR A 243 4.63 -0.94 -4.49
N ILE A 244 4.82 -2.23 -4.19
CA ILE A 244 5.99 -3.01 -4.62
C ILE A 244 6.09 -3.00 -6.14
N LEU A 245 5.00 -3.34 -6.84
CA LEU A 245 4.97 -3.34 -8.31
C LEU A 245 5.32 -1.96 -8.88
N ALA A 246 4.72 -0.89 -8.34
CA ALA A 246 4.98 0.47 -8.78
C ALA A 246 6.46 0.86 -8.62
N LEU A 247 7.02 0.65 -7.42
CA LEU A 247 8.41 1.02 -7.13
C LEU A 247 9.42 0.15 -7.89
N PHE A 248 9.15 -1.15 -8.05
CA PHE A 248 9.93 -2.03 -8.90
C PHE A 248 10.00 -1.49 -10.33
N LEU A 249 8.85 -1.20 -10.94
CA LEU A 249 8.78 -0.72 -12.32
C LEU A 249 9.43 0.66 -12.50
N LEU A 250 9.20 1.59 -11.57
CA LEU A 250 9.85 2.90 -11.55
C LEU A 250 11.38 2.77 -11.42
N ALA A 251 11.84 1.95 -10.47
CA ALA A 251 13.26 1.69 -10.23
C ALA A 251 13.92 1.09 -11.47
N MET A 252 13.32 0.07 -12.09
CA MET A 252 13.85 -0.56 -13.30
C MET A 252 13.88 0.41 -14.49
N ALA A 253 12.83 1.21 -14.70
CA ALA A 253 12.80 2.23 -15.74
C ALA A 253 13.97 3.23 -15.60
N LEU A 254 14.20 3.71 -14.38
CA LEU A 254 15.25 4.69 -14.07
C LEU A 254 16.64 4.05 -14.07
N LEU A 255 16.79 2.83 -13.58
CA LEU A 255 18.04 2.06 -13.64
C LEU A 255 18.48 1.89 -15.09
N LEU A 256 17.59 1.45 -15.98
CA LEU A 256 17.85 1.34 -17.42
C LEU A 256 18.21 2.69 -18.07
N ALA A 257 17.57 3.78 -17.65
CA ALA A 257 17.92 5.12 -18.11
C ALA A 257 19.32 5.55 -17.64
N SER A 258 19.68 5.18 -16.41
CA SER A 258 20.91 5.55 -15.71
C SER A 258 22.18 4.84 -16.20
N LEU A 259 22.02 3.72 -16.92
CA LEU A 259 23.13 2.99 -17.53
C LEU A 259 23.86 3.79 -18.63
N ARG A 260 23.31 4.93 -19.08
CA ARG A 260 23.97 5.80 -20.06
C ARG A 260 24.87 6.82 -19.36
N PRO A 261 25.99 7.24 -19.98
CA PRO A 261 26.85 8.29 -19.40
C PRO A 261 26.09 9.60 -19.14
N GLY A 262 26.50 10.32 -18.09
CA GLY A 262 25.95 11.62 -17.71
C GLY A 262 24.54 11.61 -17.10
N ARG A 263 24.05 10.45 -16.62
CA ARG A 263 22.68 10.24 -16.10
C ARG A 263 22.61 10.17 -14.57
N GLN A 264 23.22 11.14 -13.90
CA GLN A 264 23.35 11.10 -12.43
C GLN A 264 22.00 11.29 -11.72
N GLY A 265 21.12 12.14 -12.23
CA GLY A 265 19.79 12.34 -11.64
C GLY A 265 18.94 11.08 -11.70
N GLU A 266 18.99 10.33 -12.80
CA GLU A 266 18.30 9.05 -12.92
C GLU A 266 18.82 8.00 -11.92
N ARG A 267 20.12 8.04 -11.54
CA ARG A 267 20.69 7.17 -10.50
C ARG A 267 20.15 7.47 -9.11
N VAL A 268 20.08 8.75 -8.74
CA VAL A 268 19.51 9.19 -7.46
C VAL A 268 18.05 8.75 -7.36
N ALA A 269 17.25 9.01 -8.40
CA ALA A 269 15.85 8.63 -8.41
C ALA A 269 15.65 7.10 -8.43
N ALA A 270 16.49 6.34 -9.14
CA ALA A 270 16.48 4.88 -9.11
C ALA A 270 16.78 4.35 -7.70
N MET A 271 17.83 4.87 -7.04
CA MET A 271 18.18 4.47 -5.68
C MET A 271 17.08 4.82 -4.68
N ALA A 272 16.42 5.97 -4.82
CA ALA A 272 15.30 6.33 -3.97
C ALA A 272 14.15 5.31 -4.09
N ALA A 273 13.76 4.94 -5.31
CA ALA A 273 12.73 3.91 -5.51
C ALA A 273 13.17 2.53 -5.00
N LEU A 274 14.43 2.13 -5.22
CA LEU A 274 14.98 0.86 -4.72
C LEU A 274 15.03 0.82 -3.18
N GLY A 275 15.42 1.92 -2.54
CA GLY A 275 15.47 2.02 -1.08
C GLY A 275 14.08 1.90 -0.47
N VAL A 276 13.09 2.60 -1.04
CA VAL A 276 11.70 2.43 -0.57
C VAL A 276 11.19 1.01 -0.84
N LEU A 277 11.48 0.43 -2.00
CA LEU A 277 11.09 -0.95 -2.34
C LEU A 277 11.60 -1.97 -1.30
N ALA A 278 12.85 -1.82 -0.83
CA ALA A 278 13.43 -2.69 0.18
C ALA A 278 12.63 -2.66 1.49
N GLY A 279 12.20 -1.48 1.95
CA GLY A 279 11.48 -1.34 3.21
C GLY A 279 9.97 -1.62 3.16
N ILE A 280 9.46 -2.29 2.11
CA ILE A 280 8.04 -2.69 2.04
C ILE A 280 7.83 -4.18 2.33
N LYS A 281 8.61 -5.05 1.69
CA LYS A 281 8.56 -6.52 1.89
C LYS A 281 9.95 -7.12 1.66
N PRO A 282 10.27 -8.28 2.27
CA PRO A 282 11.55 -8.96 2.10
C PRO A 282 11.94 -9.19 0.63
N GLY A 283 10.97 -9.46 -0.25
CA GLY A 283 11.20 -9.64 -1.69
C GLY A 283 11.75 -8.39 -2.40
N GLY A 284 11.65 -7.20 -1.81
CA GLY A 284 12.25 -5.98 -2.33
C GLY A 284 13.77 -5.89 -2.10
N LEU A 285 14.29 -6.56 -1.08
CA LEU A 285 15.71 -6.47 -0.70
C LEU A 285 16.66 -7.04 -1.77
N PRO A 286 16.43 -8.23 -2.35
CA PRO A 286 17.29 -8.72 -3.43
C PRO A 286 17.37 -7.75 -4.62
N VAL A 287 16.26 -7.11 -4.98
CA VAL A 287 16.21 -6.10 -6.04
C VAL A 287 17.02 -4.86 -5.66
N PHE A 288 16.90 -4.40 -4.42
CA PHE A 288 17.70 -3.30 -3.88
C PHE A 288 19.19 -3.61 -3.90
N CYS A 289 19.61 -4.80 -3.49
CA CYS A 289 21.02 -5.21 -3.52
C CYS A 289 21.57 -5.23 -4.95
N LEU A 290 20.88 -5.88 -5.89
CA LEU A 290 21.32 -5.99 -7.28
C LEU A 290 21.30 -4.63 -8.00
N GLY A 291 20.18 -3.92 -7.96
CA GLY A 291 20.02 -2.61 -8.58
C GLY A 291 20.90 -1.54 -7.92
N GLY A 292 20.97 -1.56 -6.60
CA GLY A 292 21.76 -0.63 -5.79
C GLY A 292 23.26 -0.80 -6.04
N ALA A 293 23.77 -2.03 -6.13
CA ALA A 293 25.16 -2.29 -6.49
C ALA A 293 25.52 -1.67 -7.85
N LEU A 294 24.65 -1.78 -8.85
CA LEU A 294 24.86 -1.17 -10.17
C LEU A 294 24.82 0.36 -10.13
N VAL A 295 23.90 0.94 -9.35
CA VAL A 295 23.84 2.39 -9.15
C VAL A 295 25.10 2.91 -8.45
N CYS A 296 25.53 2.23 -7.38
CA CYS A 296 26.75 2.57 -6.64
C CYS A 296 27.99 2.44 -7.53
N TRP A 297 28.12 1.34 -8.28
CA TRP A 297 29.20 1.15 -9.24
C TRP A 297 29.24 2.24 -10.31
N GLY A 298 28.09 2.52 -10.94
CA GLY A 298 27.99 3.59 -11.94
C GLY A 298 28.36 4.95 -11.36
N THR A 299 27.93 5.24 -10.13
CA THR A 299 28.23 6.49 -9.42
C THR A 299 29.72 6.59 -9.08
N PHE A 300 30.33 5.52 -8.59
CA PHE A 300 31.77 5.43 -8.33
C PHE A 300 32.59 5.68 -9.60
N GLN A 301 32.23 5.05 -10.72
CA GLN A 301 32.90 5.26 -12.01
C GLN A 301 32.77 6.71 -12.51
N ALA A 302 31.60 7.32 -12.35
CA ALA A 302 31.39 8.72 -12.69
C ALA A 302 32.16 9.67 -11.76
N TRP A 303 32.30 9.34 -10.48
CA TRP A 303 33.07 10.11 -9.53
C TRP A 303 34.57 10.05 -9.84
N ARG A 304 35.11 8.85 -10.10
CA ARG A 304 36.51 8.65 -10.51
C ARG A 304 36.86 9.39 -11.80
N SER A 305 35.93 9.42 -12.76
CA SER A 305 36.09 10.16 -14.02
C SER A 305 35.80 11.66 -13.91
N ARG A 306 35.54 12.19 -12.70
CA ARG A 306 35.14 13.60 -12.44
C ARG A 306 33.88 14.05 -13.19
N GLN A 307 33.07 13.11 -13.65
CA GLN A 307 31.80 13.37 -14.35
C GLN A 307 30.60 13.51 -13.39
N ALA A 308 30.70 12.95 -12.18
CA ALA A 308 29.68 13.10 -11.14
C ALA A 308 30.06 14.19 -10.14
N PRO A 309 29.21 15.20 -9.91
CA PRO A 309 29.36 16.11 -8.79
C PRO A 309 29.28 15.34 -7.47
N ARG A 310 30.14 15.66 -6.48
CA ARG A 310 30.10 15.07 -5.13
C ARG A 310 28.70 15.07 -4.52
N PHE A 311 27.93 16.11 -4.80
CA PHE A 311 26.52 16.24 -4.42
C PHE A 311 25.65 15.04 -4.82
N HIS A 312 25.79 14.52 -6.05
CA HIS A 312 24.98 13.38 -6.51
C HIS A 312 25.37 12.09 -5.79
N ALA A 313 26.66 11.88 -5.54
CA ALA A 313 27.12 10.72 -4.77
C ALA A 313 26.54 10.76 -3.34
N GLY A 314 26.55 11.93 -2.69
CA GLY A 314 25.92 12.11 -1.37
C GLY A 314 24.42 11.79 -1.39
N LEU A 315 23.69 12.20 -2.43
CA LEU A 315 22.26 11.87 -2.56
C LEU A 315 22.00 10.38 -2.81
N VAL A 316 22.87 9.70 -3.56
CA VAL A 316 22.78 8.23 -3.71
C VAL A 316 22.99 7.54 -2.37
N VAL A 317 23.96 8.00 -1.56
CA VAL A 317 24.18 7.46 -0.21
C VAL A 317 22.96 7.70 0.68
N LEU A 318 22.39 8.91 0.67
CA LEU A 318 21.18 9.19 1.44
C LEU A 318 20.00 8.30 1.02
N ALA A 319 19.82 8.08 -0.28
CA ALA A 319 18.78 7.18 -0.81
C ALA A 319 19.06 5.71 -0.47
N LEU A 320 20.33 5.29 -0.41
CA LEU A 320 20.74 3.96 0.04
C LEU A 320 20.38 3.75 1.51
N LEU A 321 20.62 4.75 2.36
CA LEU A 321 20.28 4.69 3.79
C LEU A 321 18.79 4.47 4.02
N LEU A 322 17.92 5.02 3.16
CA LEU A 322 16.48 4.73 3.22
C LEU A 322 16.19 3.23 3.09
N GLY A 323 16.89 2.51 2.22
CA GLY A 323 16.69 1.06 2.07
C GLY A 323 17.22 0.23 3.24
N VAL A 324 18.25 0.73 3.92
CA VAL A 324 18.94 0.01 5.01
C VAL A 324 18.29 0.27 6.37
N LEU A 325 17.65 1.43 6.56
CA LEU A 325 17.12 1.88 7.85
C LEU A 325 16.13 0.89 8.53
N PRO A 326 15.14 0.29 7.84
CA PRO A 326 14.21 -0.64 8.49
C PRO A 326 14.91 -1.88 9.04
N TYR A 327 15.92 -2.38 8.30
CA TYR A 327 16.72 -3.53 8.70
C TYR A 327 17.66 -3.20 9.86
N LEU A 328 18.22 -1.99 9.89
CA LEU A 328 18.99 -1.53 11.05
C LEU A 328 18.10 -1.39 12.29
N ARG A 329 16.88 -0.85 12.14
CA ARG A 329 15.91 -0.78 13.25
C ARG A 329 15.58 -2.17 13.77
N ALA A 330 15.25 -3.11 12.88
CA ALA A 330 14.97 -4.50 13.25
C ALA A 330 16.16 -5.14 13.98
N TRP A 331 17.39 -4.90 13.49
CA TRP A 331 18.59 -5.40 14.14
C TRP A 331 18.81 -4.83 15.54
N VAL A 332 18.66 -3.51 15.70
CA VAL A 332 18.83 -2.85 17.01
C VAL A 332 17.79 -3.35 18.02
N LEU A 333 16.54 -3.55 17.59
CA LEU A 333 15.45 -3.93 18.49
C LEU A 333 15.41 -5.43 18.79
N HIS A 334 15.78 -6.29 17.84
CA HIS A 334 15.56 -7.74 17.93
C HIS A 334 16.81 -8.59 17.73
N GLY A 335 17.98 -7.98 17.56
CA GLY A 335 19.22 -8.70 17.29
C GLY A 335 19.29 -9.32 15.89
N SER A 336 18.29 -9.10 15.03
CA SER A 336 18.26 -9.60 13.66
C SER A 336 17.76 -8.55 12.67
N PRO A 337 18.49 -8.26 11.59
CA PRO A 337 18.04 -7.31 10.58
C PRO A 337 16.81 -7.79 9.81
N PHE A 338 16.51 -9.11 9.85
CA PHE A 338 15.40 -9.72 9.12
C PHE A 338 14.21 -10.05 10.02
N PHE A 339 14.23 -9.67 11.29
CA PHE A 339 13.07 -9.87 12.16
C PHE A 339 11.82 -9.21 11.55
N PRO A 340 10.65 -9.88 11.53
CA PRO A 340 10.31 -11.13 12.22
C PRO A 340 10.61 -12.43 11.48
N TRP A 341 11.21 -12.41 10.30
CA TRP A 341 11.48 -13.62 9.52
C TRP A 341 12.68 -14.41 10.07
N PRO A 342 12.62 -15.76 10.08
CA PRO A 342 13.80 -16.58 10.31
C PRO A 342 14.78 -16.43 9.14
N LEU A 343 16.08 -16.43 9.43
CA LEU A 343 17.13 -16.44 8.40
C LEU A 343 17.87 -17.77 8.45
N THR A 344 17.78 -18.55 7.37
CA THR A 344 18.55 -19.77 7.17
C THR A 344 19.42 -19.63 5.92
N LEU A 345 20.74 -19.82 6.06
CA LEU A 345 21.68 -19.79 4.95
C LEU A 345 22.42 -21.13 4.88
N ALA A 346 22.33 -21.82 3.74
CA ALA A 346 22.94 -23.14 3.53
C ALA A 346 22.60 -24.16 4.64
N GLY A 347 21.36 -24.13 5.14
CA GLY A 347 20.88 -25.01 6.22
C GLY A 347 21.26 -24.54 7.63
N ILE A 348 22.09 -23.51 7.78
CA ILE A 348 22.46 -22.94 9.08
C ILE A 348 21.48 -21.82 9.42
N ARG A 349 20.79 -21.94 10.56
CA ARG A 349 19.91 -20.90 11.08
C ARG A 349 20.75 -19.78 11.69
N ILE A 350 20.76 -18.62 11.04
CA ILE A 350 21.50 -17.42 11.46
C ILE A 350 20.66 -16.60 12.46
N SER A 351 19.34 -16.59 12.29
CA SER A 351 18.40 -15.87 13.15
C SER A 351 17.11 -16.67 13.29
N GLU A 352 16.59 -16.77 14.51
CA GLU A 352 15.34 -17.48 14.81
C GLU A 352 14.09 -16.76 14.28
N GLY A 353 14.10 -15.43 14.22
CA GLY A 353 12.91 -14.65 13.87
C GLY A 353 11.82 -14.75 14.94
N SER A 354 10.57 -14.54 14.57
CA SER A 354 9.40 -14.77 15.43
C SER A 354 9.02 -16.25 15.40
N PRO A 355 8.87 -16.92 16.56
CA PRO A 355 8.42 -18.31 16.62
C PRO A 355 7.04 -18.51 15.99
N ALA A 356 6.10 -17.58 16.21
CA ALA A 356 4.75 -17.66 15.64
C ALA A 356 4.78 -17.58 14.11
N LEU A 357 5.56 -16.66 13.54
CA LEU A 357 5.72 -16.58 12.08
C LEU A 357 6.46 -17.80 11.52
N ALA A 358 7.51 -18.27 12.20
CA ALA A 358 8.24 -19.46 11.79
C ALA A 358 7.35 -20.71 11.78
N GLY A 359 6.50 -20.90 12.80
CA GLY A 359 5.51 -21.98 12.86
C GLY A 359 4.43 -21.87 11.78
N LEU A 360 4.08 -20.65 11.40
CA LEU A 360 3.15 -20.38 10.29
C LEU A 360 3.80 -20.70 8.94
N GLU A 361 5.04 -20.26 8.71
CA GLU A 361 5.83 -20.52 7.49
C GLU A 361 6.45 -21.94 7.42
N SER A 362 6.44 -22.70 8.51
CA SER A 362 6.74 -24.13 8.50
C SER A 362 5.48 -24.96 8.21
N GLY A 363 4.30 -24.38 8.45
CA GLY A 363 2.99 -25.01 8.28
C GLY A 363 2.61 -25.89 9.47
N GLU A 364 3.45 -25.90 10.53
CA GLU A 364 3.19 -26.60 11.79
C GLU A 364 1.89 -26.13 12.43
N LEU A 365 1.55 -24.84 12.28
CA LEU A 365 0.30 -24.27 12.83
C LEU A 365 -0.95 -24.60 12.02
N LEU A 366 -0.82 -24.92 10.73
CA LEU A 366 -1.95 -25.00 9.79
C LEU A 366 -2.31 -26.44 9.36
N ASN A 367 -1.59 -27.46 9.85
CA ASN A 367 -1.78 -28.87 9.45
C ASN A 367 -1.86 -29.06 7.92
N VAL A 368 -0.98 -28.38 7.18
CA VAL A 368 -1.19 -28.19 5.73
C VAL A 368 -0.93 -29.47 4.92
N THR A 369 -1.77 -29.69 3.93
CA THR A 369 -1.64 -30.75 2.92
C THR A 369 -0.48 -30.49 1.94
N PRO A 370 -0.05 -31.52 1.17
CA PRO A 370 0.91 -31.34 0.07
C PRO A 370 0.43 -30.32 -0.97
N LEU A 371 1.38 -29.74 -1.72
CA LEU A 371 1.06 -28.83 -2.81
C LEU A 371 0.31 -29.56 -3.93
N ASP A 372 -0.95 -29.20 -4.15
CA ASP A 372 -1.72 -29.62 -5.31
C ASP A 372 -1.41 -28.67 -6.48
N VAL A 373 -0.60 -29.15 -7.43
CA VAL A 373 -0.16 -28.37 -8.59
C VAL A 373 -1.33 -27.99 -9.53
N PRO A 374 -2.26 -28.90 -9.87
CA PRO A 374 -3.50 -28.54 -10.55
C PRO A 374 -4.29 -27.44 -9.85
N GLU A 375 -4.51 -27.53 -8.54
CA GLU A 375 -5.23 -26.51 -7.77
C GLU A 375 -4.48 -25.17 -7.82
N LEU A 376 -3.17 -25.17 -7.62
CA LEU A 376 -2.35 -23.97 -7.73
C LEU A 376 -2.44 -23.34 -9.13
N ALA A 377 -2.34 -24.15 -10.19
CA ALA A 377 -2.44 -23.66 -11.56
C ALA A 377 -3.82 -23.03 -11.82
N MET A 378 -4.88 -23.68 -11.34
CA MET A 378 -6.25 -23.15 -11.41
C MET A 378 -6.43 -21.88 -10.58
N ALA A 379 -5.83 -21.79 -9.40
CA ALA A 379 -5.84 -20.57 -8.58
C ALA A 379 -5.14 -19.41 -9.31
N LEU A 380 -3.98 -19.66 -9.92
CA LEU A 380 -3.23 -18.65 -10.65
C LEU A 380 -3.92 -18.18 -11.94
N LEU A 381 -4.58 -19.06 -12.69
CA LEU A 381 -5.20 -18.71 -13.97
C LEU A 381 -6.69 -18.36 -13.87
N PHE A 382 -7.41 -18.94 -12.91
CA PHE A 382 -8.88 -19.03 -12.88
C PHE A 382 -9.50 -18.86 -11.48
N SER A 383 -8.78 -18.33 -10.48
CA SER A 383 -9.25 -18.14 -9.08
C SER A 383 -10.72 -17.73 -8.91
N ARG A 384 -11.20 -16.79 -9.74
CA ARG A 384 -12.60 -16.31 -9.75
C ARG A 384 -13.64 -17.44 -9.81
N PHE A 385 -13.39 -18.46 -10.62
CA PHE A 385 -14.35 -19.56 -10.84
C PHE A 385 -14.34 -20.59 -9.72
N LEU A 386 -13.31 -20.59 -8.87
CA LEU A 386 -13.18 -21.54 -7.76
C LEU A 386 -13.81 -21.01 -6.47
N ALA A 387 -13.67 -19.72 -6.18
CA ALA A 387 -13.96 -19.18 -4.85
C ALA A 387 -15.17 -18.22 -4.81
N GLY A 388 -15.76 -17.85 -5.95
CA GLY A 388 -16.81 -16.83 -6.00
C GLY A 388 -16.33 -15.43 -5.58
N THR A 389 -15.02 -15.22 -5.45
CA THR A 389 -14.39 -13.94 -5.07
C THR A 389 -14.02 -13.12 -6.31
N ASP A 390 -13.39 -11.95 -6.09
CA ASP A 390 -12.68 -11.25 -7.16
C ASP A 390 -11.58 -12.19 -7.71
N HIS A 391 -11.18 -11.99 -8.98
CA HIS A 391 -10.10 -12.77 -9.56
C HIS A 391 -8.77 -12.34 -8.92
N LEU A 392 -8.29 -13.16 -7.99
CA LEU A 392 -7.03 -12.93 -7.28
C LEU A 392 -5.84 -13.61 -7.96
N GLY A 393 -6.03 -14.18 -9.15
CA GLY A 393 -4.98 -14.79 -9.97
C GLY A 393 -4.23 -13.80 -10.87
N LEU A 394 -3.34 -14.36 -11.68
CA LEU A 394 -2.57 -13.68 -12.72
C LEU A 394 -3.33 -13.54 -14.05
N GLY A 395 -4.44 -14.27 -14.22
CA GLY A 395 -5.20 -14.26 -15.46
C GLY A 395 -4.43 -14.78 -16.68
N HIS A 396 -4.78 -14.29 -17.87
CA HIS A 396 -4.19 -14.72 -19.13
C HIS A 396 -2.80 -14.14 -19.36
N ALA A 397 -2.42 -13.09 -18.62
CA ALA A 397 -1.08 -12.53 -18.63
C ALA A 397 0.00 -13.58 -18.39
N LEU A 398 -0.27 -14.59 -17.57
CA LEU A 398 0.66 -15.70 -17.32
C LEU A 398 1.05 -16.44 -18.62
N LEU A 399 0.10 -16.59 -19.56
CA LEU A 399 0.31 -17.27 -20.84
C LEU A 399 1.24 -16.49 -21.78
N LEU A 400 1.43 -15.18 -21.54
CA LEU A 400 2.35 -14.35 -22.31
C LEU A 400 3.76 -14.29 -21.71
N ALA A 401 3.97 -14.86 -20.52
CA ALA A 401 5.30 -14.89 -19.92
C ALA A 401 6.36 -15.59 -20.80
N PRO A 402 6.08 -16.74 -21.45
CA PRO A 402 7.02 -17.38 -22.38
C PRO A 402 7.39 -16.50 -23.58
N VAL A 403 6.47 -15.67 -24.09
CA VAL A 403 6.74 -14.73 -25.19
C VAL A 403 7.76 -13.67 -24.75
N GLY A 404 7.65 -13.19 -23.51
CA GLY A 404 8.61 -12.30 -22.90
C GLY A 404 10.02 -12.89 -22.78
N LEU A 405 10.11 -14.15 -22.32
CA LEU A 405 11.37 -14.87 -22.21
C LEU A 405 11.99 -15.10 -23.60
N LEU A 406 11.19 -15.51 -24.58
CA LEU A 406 11.62 -15.63 -25.97
C LEU A 406 12.15 -14.30 -26.52
N ALA A 407 11.48 -13.19 -26.23
CA ALA A 407 11.91 -11.86 -26.62
C ALA A 407 13.28 -11.50 -26.02
N ALA A 408 13.52 -11.83 -24.75
CA ALA A 408 14.81 -11.62 -24.10
C ALA A 408 15.94 -12.42 -24.76
N VAL A 409 15.67 -13.67 -25.15
CA VAL A 409 16.64 -14.54 -25.86
C VAL A 409 16.91 -14.00 -27.27
N ARG A 410 15.87 -13.74 -28.07
CA ARG A 410 16.00 -13.28 -29.46
C ARG A 410 16.68 -11.91 -29.56
N THR A 411 16.42 -11.03 -28.61
CA THR A 411 17.00 -9.68 -28.60
C THR A 411 18.31 -9.57 -27.81
N ARG A 412 18.88 -10.69 -27.35
CA ARG A 412 20.12 -10.73 -26.54
C ARG A 412 21.28 -9.98 -27.19
N ARG A 413 21.44 -10.04 -28.51
CA ARG A 413 22.53 -9.31 -29.21
C ARG A 413 22.38 -7.78 -29.09
N ARG A 414 21.15 -7.27 -29.06
CA ARG A 414 20.88 -5.82 -29.05
C ARG A 414 20.67 -5.26 -27.64
N TRP A 415 20.04 -6.04 -26.76
CA TRP A 415 19.58 -5.60 -25.44
C TRP A 415 19.98 -6.53 -24.30
N GLY A 416 20.81 -7.56 -24.56
CA GLY A 416 21.04 -8.69 -23.65
C GLY A 416 21.34 -8.32 -22.21
N ALA A 417 22.32 -7.43 -21.96
CA ALA A 417 22.65 -7.04 -20.58
C ALA A 417 21.49 -6.36 -19.85
N ARG A 418 20.67 -5.56 -20.56
CA ARG A 418 19.50 -4.89 -19.98
C ARG A 418 18.38 -5.87 -19.70
N SER A 419 18.09 -6.76 -20.65
CA SER A 419 17.06 -7.80 -20.49
C SER A 419 17.43 -8.78 -19.38
N CYS A 420 18.68 -9.23 -19.32
CA CYS A 420 19.19 -10.10 -18.24
C CYS A 420 19.10 -9.41 -16.87
N LEU A 421 19.44 -8.11 -16.79
CA LEU A 421 19.34 -7.36 -15.54
C LEU A 421 17.90 -7.31 -15.01
N VAL A 422 16.93 -6.93 -15.84
CA VAL A 422 15.54 -6.83 -15.38
C VAL A 422 14.95 -8.20 -15.07
N LEU A 423 15.32 -9.25 -15.81
CA LEU A 423 14.95 -10.63 -15.50
C LEU A 423 15.54 -11.08 -14.16
N ALA A 424 16.81 -10.80 -13.91
CA ALA A 424 17.44 -11.14 -12.64
C ALA A 424 16.77 -10.41 -11.47
N CYS A 425 16.47 -9.11 -11.63
CA CYS A 425 15.73 -8.35 -10.62
C CYS A 425 14.32 -8.91 -10.42
N GLY A 426 13.56 -9.14 -11.50
CA GLY A 426 12.21 -9.71 -11.44
C GLY A 426 12.21 -11.09 -10.78
N ALA A 427 13.09 -11.99 -11.19
CA ALA A 427 13.22 -13.32 -10.59
C ALA A 427 13.66 -13.26 -9.13
N SER A 428 14.51 -12.31 -8.75
CA SER A 428 14.96 -12.16 -7.36
C SER A 428 13.82 -11.78 -6.40
N THR A 429 12.73 -11.17 -6.89
CA THR A 429 11.55 -10.91 -6.05
C THR A 429 10.88 -12.19 -5.55
N LEU A 430 11.06 -13.30 -6.28
CA LEU A 430 10.51 -14.61 -5.93
C LEU A 430 11.21 -15.23 -4.71
N LEU A 431 12.45 -14.82 -4.42
CA LEU A 431 13.22 -15.35 -3.27
C LEU A 431 12.55 -15.00 -1.94
N GLY A 432 11.90 -13.83 -1.86
CA GLY A 432 11.17 -13.41 -0.67
C GLY A 432 9.80 -14.06 -0.50
N SER A 433 9.36 -14.90 -1.44
CA SER A 433 8.03 -15.50 -1.47
C SER A 433 8.05 -17.03 -1.50
N MET A 434 9.12 -17.66 -1.00
CA MET A 434 9.30 -19.11 -1.06
C MET A 434 8.75 -19.88 0.15
N SER A 435 7.98 -19.23 1.04
CA SER A 435 7.24 -19.96 2.07
C SER A 435 6.27 -20.94 1.39
N ARG A 436 6.33 -22.21 1.78
CA ARG A 436 5.51 -23.28 1.21
C ARG A 436 4.00 -23.00 1.38
N GLN A 437 3.62 -22.33 2.45
CA GLN A 437 2.25 -22.08 2.90
C GLN A 437 1.59 -20.99 2.09
N LEU A 438 2.37 -20.01 1.61
CA LEU A 438 1.90 -19.10 0.58
C LEU A 438 1.38 -19.90 -0.62
N TRP A 439 2.10 -20.93 -1.04
CA TRP A 439 1.75 -21.72 -2.23
C TRP A 439 0.74 -22.82 -1.98
N THR A 440 0.51 -23.23 -0.73
CA THR A 440 -0.48 -24.25 -0.36
C THR A 440 -1.71 -23.62 0.29
N ALA A 441 -1.61 -23.18 1.55
CA ALA A 441 -2.73 -22.65 2.32
C ALA A 441 -3.33 -21.34 1.74
N TRP A 442 -2.53 -20.54 1.04
CA TRP A 442 -2.96 -19.27 0.47
C TRP A 442 -2.78 -19.17 -1.04
N ALA A 443 -2.79 -20.30 -1.75
CA ALA A 443 -2.58 -20.37 -3.20
C ALA A 443 -3.43 -19.35 -3.99
N SER A 444 -4.68 -19.14 -3.57
CA SER A 444 -5.64 -18.21 -4.18
C SER A 444 -5.20 -16.74 -4.14
N THR A 445 -4.35 -16.34 -3.18
CA THR A 445 -3.88 -14.95 -3.03
C THR A 445 -2.40 -14.78 -3.37
N SER A 446 -1.67 -15.88 -3.62
CA SER A 446 -0.22 -15.86 -3.78
C SER A 446 0.29 -15.35 -5.13
N SER A 447 -0.61 -15.13 -6.09
CA SER A 447 -0.30 -14.46 -7.34
C SER A 447 0.37 -13.09 -7.11
N ARG A 448 0.03 -12.39 -6.01
CA ARG A 448 0.59 -11.08 -5.66
C ARG A 448 2.11 -11.10 -5.51
N PHE A 449 2.68 -12.24 -5.16
CA PHE A 449 4.12 -12.39 -4.96
C PHE A 449 4.94 -12.53 -6.25
N VAL A 450 4.30 -12.86 -7.38
CA VAL A 450 5.00 -13.03 -8.68
C VAL A 450 4.76 -11.89 -9.66
N LEU A 451 4.06 -10.83 -9.22
CA LEU A 451 3.67 -9.69 -10.04
C LEU A 451 4.85 -9.00 -10.73
N CYS A 452 5.96 -8.78 -10.01
CA CYS A 452 7.12 -8.09 -10.58
C CYS A 452 7.78 -8.93 -11.70
N MET A 453 7.87 -10.25 -11.50
CA MET A 453 8.40 -11.16 -12.52
C MET A 453 7.46 -11.23 -13.73
N LEU A 454 6.16 -11.39 -13.51
CA LEU A 454 5.17 -11.42 -14.58
C LEU A 454 5.18 -10.13 -15.40
N ALA A 455 5.14 -8.97 -14.73
CA ALA A 455 5.22 -7.67 -15.39
C ALA A 455 6.51 -7.54 -16.21
N THR A 456 7.65 -8.02 -15.68
CA THR A 456 8.92 -8.04 -16.42
C THR A 456 8.80 -8.83 -17.72
N CYS A 457 8.21 -10.03 -17.70
CA CYS A 457 8.01 -10.84 -18.90
C CYS A 457 7.09 -10.14 -19.92
N LEU A 458 5.96 -9.58 -19.49
CA LEU A 458 5.05 -8.84 -20.38
C LEU A 458 5.74 -7.65 -21.06
N LEU A 459 6.56 -6.92 -20.31
CA LEU A 459 7.28 -5.75 -20.83
C LEU A 459 8.42 -6.15 -21.77
N LEU A 460 9.04 -7.31 -21.57
CA LEU A 460 10.03 -7.88 -22.49
C LEU A 460 9.38 -8.33 -23.81
N ALA A 461 8.14 -8.84 -23.79
CA ALA A 461 7.42 -9.22 -25.01
C ALA A 461 7.32 -8.03 -25.99
N ALA A 462 7.21 -6.81 -25.49
CA ALA A 462 7.18 -5.57 -26.28
C ALA A 462 8.44 -5.35 -27.16
N LEU A 463 9.54 -6.07 -26.92
CA LEU A 463 10.79 -5.97 -27.67
C LEU A 463 10.79 -6.68 -29.02
N LEU A 464 9.87 -7.62 -29.26
CA LEU A 464 9.79 -8.32 -30.55
C LEU A 464 9.37 -7.39 -31.69
N GLU A 465 8.63 -6.32 -31.39
CA GLU A 465 8.08 -5.37 -32.39
C GLU A 465 7.25 -6.03 -33.51
N GLU A 466 6.78 -7.25 -33.29
CA GLU A 466 5.93 -8.02 -34.22
C GLU A 466 4.45 -7.70 -33.99
N GLU A 467 3.66 -7.63 -35.07
CA GLU A 467 2.25 -7.23 -35.02
C GLU A 467 1.40 -8.22 -34.21
N TRP A 468 1.64 -9.53 -34.36
CA TRP A 468 0.90 -10.55 -33.60
C TRP A 468 1.15 -10.43 -32.09
N VAL A 469 2.37 -10.03 -31.66
CA VAL A 469 2.66 -9.78 -30.24
C VAL A 469 1.86 -8.58 -29.75
N ARG A 470 1.75 -7.53 -30.57
CA ARG A 470 0.92 -6.36 -30.25
C ARG A 470 -0.54 -6.75 -30.05
N LEU A 471 -1.07 -7.59 -30.93
CA LEU A 471 -2.45 -8.12 -30.84
C LEU A 471 -2.62 -8.99 -29.59
N LEU A 472 -1.66 -9.86 -29.25
CA LEU A 472 -1.69 -10.65 -28.02
C LEU A 472 -1.70 -9.78 -26.77
N LEU A 473 -0.89 -8.72 -26.72
CA LEU A 473 -0.86 -7.81 -25.57
C LEU A 473 -2.18 -7.04 -25.41
N TRP A 474 -2.79 -6.59 -26.51
CA TRP A 474 -4.12 -5.98 -26.47
C TRP A 474 -5.21 -6.98 -26.08
N GLY A 475 -5.17 -8.20 -26.63
CA GLY A 475 -6.08 -9.28 -26.28
C GLY A 475 -5.99 -9.64 -24.81
N CYS A 476 -4.78 -9.78 -24.27
CA CYS A 476 -4.53 -9.97 -22.85
C CYS A 476 -5.12 -8.84 -22.03
N PHE A 477 -4.80 -7.57 -22.33
CA PHE A 477 -5.40 -6.42 -21.63
C PHE A 477 -6.93 -6.46 -21.62
N LEU A 478 -7.57 -6.72 -22.76
CA LEU A 478 -9.04 -6.80 -22.85
C LEU A 478 -9.63 -7.97 -22.04
N LEU A 479 -8.97 -9.12 -22.03
CA LEU A 479 -9.35 -10.25 -21.19
C LEU A 479 -9.18 -9.93 -19.71
N GLU A 480 -8.09 -9.26 -19.33
CA GLU A 480 -7.88 -8.83 -17.95
C GLU A 480 -8.90 -7.78 -17.50
N LEU A 481 -9.41 -6.93 -18.39
CA LEU A 481 -10.53 -6.03 -18.06
C LEU A 481 -11.78 -6.82 -17.64
N LEU A 482 -12.09 -7.90 -18.34
CA LEU A 482 -13.24 -8.76 -18.02
C LEU A 482 -13.02 -9.49 -16.69
N LEU A 483 -11.81 -10.01 -16.47
CA LEU A 483 -11.44 -10.69 -15.23
C LEU A 483 -11.36 -9.73 -14.03
N GLY A 484 -10.96 -8.49 -14.27
CA GLY A 484 -10.88 -7.41 -13.29
C GLY A 484 -12.22 -6.74 -12.97
N LEU A 485 -13.34 -7.16 -13.56
CA LEU A 485 -14.67 -6.73 -13.12
C LEU A 485 -14.92 -7.17 -11.67
N PRO A 486 -15.37 -6.27 -10.77
CA PRO A 486 -15.61 -6.62 -9.37
C PRO A 486 -16.75 -7.65 -9.25
N CYS A 487 -16.52 -8.68 -8.45
CA CYS A 487 -17.53 -9.66 -8.03
C CYS A 487 -18.22 -9.21 -6.73
N GLY A 488 -17.46 -8.62 -5.80
CA GLY A 488 -17.96 -8.21 -4.48
C GLY A 488 -18.69 -6.87 -4.47
N TRP A 489 -19.65 -6.69 -5.38
CA TRP A 489 -20.42 -5.45 -5.54
C TRP A 489 -21.90 -5.66 -5.24
N ALA A 490 -22.32 -5.17 -4.08
CA ALA A 490 -23.72 -5.17 -3.67
C ALA A 490 -24.46 -3.91 -4.13
N TRP A 491 -25.77 -3.89 -3.94
CA TRP A 491 -26.59 -2.72 -4.23
C TRP A 491 -26.15 -1.46 -3.46
N VAL A 492 -25.71 -1.61 -2.22
CA VAL A 492 -25.20 -0.49 -1.42
C VAL A 492 -23.94 0.13 -2.02
N ASP A 493 -23.05 -0.67 -2.61
CA ASP A 493 -21.87 -0.17 -3.34
C ASP A 493 -22.31 0.66 -4.56
N ALA A 494 -23.24 0.13 -5.36
CA ALA A 494 -23.77 0.81 -6.54
C ALA A 494 -24.45 2.13 -6.19
N ARG A 495 -25.27 2.15 -5.12
CA ARG A 495 -25.87 3.37 -4.57
C ARG A 495 -24.80 4.36 -4.14
N GLY A 496 -23.76 3.92 -3.44
CA GLY A 496 -22.62 4.76 -3.06
C GLY A 496 -21.93 5.40 -4.26
N VAL A 497 -21.62 4.61 -5.29
CA VAL A 497 -21.03 5.10 -6.56
C VAL A 497 -21.92 6.15 -7.21
N LEU A 498 -23.23 5.91 -7.33
CA LEU A 498 -24.18 6.84 -7.93
C LEU A 498 -24.29 8.15 -7.14
N LEU A 499 -24.17 8.10 -5.81
CA LEU A 499 -24.22 9.29 -4.95
C LEU A 499 -22.93 10.13 -5.01
N VAL A 500 -21.75 9.51 -5.14
CA VAL A 500 -20.48 10.25 -5.25
C VAL A 500 -20.18 10.74 -6.66
N LEU A 501 -20.73 10.07 -7.69
CA LEU A 501 -20.42 10.36 -9.10
C LEU A 501 -20.67 11.82 -9.50
N PRO A 502 -21.81 12.48 -9.17
CA PRO A 502 -22.04 13.88 -9.53
C PRO A 502 -21.00 14.82 -8.94
N ALA A 503 -20.66 14.63 -7.66
CA ALA A 503 -19.64 15.43 -6.99
C ALA A 503 -18.29 15.28 -7.71
N VAL A 504 -17.87 14.05 -7.99
CA VAL A 504 -16.62 13.76 -8.71
C VAL A 504 -16.60 14.36 -10.11
N LEU A 505 -17.67 14.21 -10.90
CA LEU A 505 -17.76 14.76 -12.26
C LEU A 505 -17.68 16.29 -12.25
N VAL A 506 -18.43 16.95 -11.36
CA VAL A 506 -18.44 18.40 -11.24
C VAL A 506 -17.05 18.90 -10.80
N THR A 507 -16.43 18.26 -9.82
CA THR A 507 -15.19 18.77 -9.25
C THR A 507 -13.99 18.48 -10.12
N LEU A 508 -13.86 17.27 -10.69
CA LEU A 508 -12.78 16.94 -11.62
C LEU A 508 -12.94 17.69 -12.96
N GLY A 509 -14.16 17.72 -13.51
CA GLY A 509 -14.46 18.44 -14.75
C GLY A 509 -14.25 19.94 -14.61
N GLY A 510 -14.76 20.53 -13.53
CA GLY A 510 -14.56 21.93 -13.20
C GLY A 510 -13.09 22.27 -12.91
N ALA A 511 -12.38 21.44 -12.14
CA ALA A 511 -10.95 21.63 -11.89
C ALA A 511 -10.13 21.60 -13.18
N ALA A 512 -10.38 20.63 -14.06
CA ALA A 512 -9.74 20.54 -15.37
C ALA A 512 -10.04 21.78 -16.22
N ALA A 513 -11.29 22.26 -16.24
CA ALA A 513 -11.69 23.47 -16.96
C ALA A 513 -11.00 24.72 -16.42
N LEU A 514 -10.89 24.87 -15.09
CA LEU A 514 -10.22 25.99 -14.41
C LEU A 514 -8.72 26.00 -14.68
N VAL A 515 -8.07 24.83 -14.66
CA VAL A 515 -6.64 24.70 -15.03
C VAL A 515 -6.44 25.03 -16.50
N ALA A 516 -7.29 24.52 -17.39
CA ALA A 516 -7.23 24.82 -18.82
C ALA A 516 -7.44 26.32 -19.10
N TRP A 517 -8.40 26.96 -18.42
CA TRP A 517 -8.62 28.40 -18.48
C TRP A 517 -7.39 29.19 -17.99
N GLY A 518 -6.82 28.81 -16.85
CA GLY A 518 -5.60 29.42 -16.30
C GLY A 518 -4.41 29.30 -17.24
N LEU A 519 -4.24 28.15 -17.90
CA LEU A 519 -3.22 27.95 -18.94
C LEU A 519 -3.43 28.86 -20.16
N ARG A 520 -4.67 28.97 -20.66
CA ARG A 520 -5.03 29.80 -21.82
C ARG A 520 -4.86 31.30 -21.55
N ARG A 521 -5.20 31.76 -20.34
CA ARG A 521 -5.15 33.17 -19.94
C ARG A 521 -3.81 33.59 -19.30
N HIS A 522 -2.82 32.70 -19.29
CA HIS A 522 -1.54 32.91 -18.58
C HIS A 522 -1.68 33.20 -17.06
N ARG A 523 -2.82 32.81 -16.46
CA ARG A 523 -3.15 32.92 -15.03
C ARG A 523 -3.20 31.53 -14.38
N LEU A 524 -2.11 30.77 -14.50
CA LEU A 524 -2.07 29.38 -14.05
C LEU A 524 -2.30 29.24 -12.54
N LEU A 525 -1.67 30.10 -11.72
CA LEU A 525 -1.79 30.01 -10.26
C LEU A 525 -3.24 30.25 -9.78
N PRO A 526 -3.96 31.31 -10.20
CA PRO A 526 -5.39 31.45 -9.87
C PRO A 526 -6.25 30.26 -10.32
N GLY A 527 -6.01 29.73 -11.53
CA GLY A 527 -6.74 28.57 -12.03
C GLY A 527 -6.50 27.31 -11.19
N LEU A 528 -5.26 27.09 -10.74
CA LEU A 528 -4.91 25.98 -9.84
C LEU A 528 -5.54 26.15 -8.45
N LEU A 529 -5.46 27.34 -7.87
CA LEU A 529 -6.08 27.62 -6.56
C LEU A 529 -7.60 27.41 -6.61
N ALA A 530 -8.27 27.91 -7.64
CA ALA A 530 -9.70 27.69 -7.83
C ALA A 530 -10.04 26.20 -8.01
N ALA A 531 -9.21 25.45 -8.75
CA ALA A 531 -9.36 24.01 -8.90
C ALA A 531 -9.21 23.27 -7.56
N VAL A 532 -8.21 23.61 -6.75
CA VAL A 532 -8.02 23.03 -5.41
C VAL A 532 -9.20 23.34 -4.50
N MET A 533 -9.70 24.59 -4.50
CA MET A 533 -10.89 24.97 -3.74
C MET A 533 -12.12 24.17 -4.16
N LEU A 534 -12.35 24.01 -5.47
CA LEU A 534 -13.46 23.23 -5.99
C LEU A 534 -13.36 21.75 -5.58
N LEU A 535 -12.18 21.15 -5.67
CA LEU A 535 -11.94 19.77 -5.25
C LEU A 535 -12.16 19.60 -3.73
N GLY A 536 -11.71 20.56 -2.92
CA GLY A 536 -11.94 20.57 -1.48
C GLY A 536 -13.43 20.67 -1.12
N GLY A 537 -14.20 21.48 -1.85
CA GLY A 537 -15.65 21.57 -1.68
C GLY A 537 -16.39 20.29 -2.07
N GLY A 538 -16.00 19.65 -3.19
CA GLY A 538 -16.57 18.36 -3.61
C GLY A 538 -16.31 17.23 -2.62
N TRP A 539 -15.18 17.30 -1.91
CA TRP A 539 -14.83 16.30 -0.91
C TRP A 539 -15.85 16.22 0.23
N GLU A 540 -16.43 17.34 0.66
CA GLU A 540 -17.47 17.35 1.70
C GLU A 540 -18.67 16.47 1.31
N ALA A 541 -19.12 16.57 0.06
CA ALA A 541 -20.21 15.74 -0.44
C ALA A 541 -19.83 14.24 -0.47
N ILE A 542 -18.61 13.93 -0.89
CA ILE A 542 -18.10 12.54 -0.92
C ILE A 542 -17.99 11.99 0.50
N ALA A 543 -17.43 12.76 1.44
CA ALA A 543 -17.26 12.37 2.84
C ALA A 543 -18.60 12.13 3.53
N ALA A 544 -19.61 12.97 3.27
CA ALA A 544 -20.97 12.79 3.77
C ALA A 544 -21.59 11.46 3.28
N VAL A 545 -21.46 11.14 1.98
CA VAL A 545 -21.97 9.87 1.43
C VAL A 545 -21.26 8.68 2.08
N ARG A 546 -19.92 8.75 2.19
CA ARG A 546 -19.11 7.69 2.82
C ARG A 546 -19.53 7.46 4.27
N ALA A 547 -19.68 8.52 5.05
CA ALA A 547 -20.12 8.43 6.45
C ALA A 547 -21.52 7.80 6.57
N ALA A 548 -22.46 8.22 5.71
CA ALA A 548 -23.83 7.72 5.73
C ALA A 548 -23.93 6.22 5.37
N LEU A 549 -23.08 5.74 4.46
CA LEU A 549 -23.13 4.35 3.97
C LEU A 549 -22.16 3.40 4.68
N ARG A 550 -21.21 3.91 5.49
CA ARG A 550 -20.11 3.13 6.11
C ARG A 550 -20.58 1.80 6.69
N TYR A 551 -21.55 1.84 7.60
CA TYR A 551 -22.03 0.65 8.31
C TYR A 551 -23.02 -0.19 7.50
N GLU A 552 -23.70 0.38 6.51
CA GLU A 552 -24.51 -0.39 5.57
C GLU A 552 -23.59 -1.25 4.67
N ILE A 553 -22.47 -0.69 4.24
CA ILE A 553 -21.44 -1.39 3.46
C ILE A 553 -20.75 -2.46 4.31
N TYR A 554 -20.33 -2.15 5.54
CA TYR A 554 -19.79 -3.19 6.42
C TYR A 554 -20.80 -4.32 6.69
N ALA A 555 -22.09 -3.99 6.89
CA ALA A 555 -23.14 -5.00 7.04
C ALA A 555 -23.27 -5.90 5.81
N SER A 556 -23.11 -5.33 4.61
CA SER A 556 -23.08 -6.09 3.36
C SER A 556 -21.80 -6.94 3.24
N ALA A 557 -20.67 -6.45 3.73
CA ALA A 557 -19.39 -7.15 3.71
C ALA A 557 -19.34 -8.38 4.62
N VAL A 558 -19.90 -8.29 5.83
CA VAL A 558 -20.05 -9.42 6.77
C VAL A 558 -20.92 -10.54 6.18
N LYS A 559 -21.85 -10.19 5.28
CA LYS A 559 -22.68 -11.14 4.51
C LYS A 559 -21.97 -11.70 3.28
N GLY A 560 -20.73 -11.30 3.03
CA GLY A 560 -19.95 -11.68 1.84
C GLY A 560 -20.46 -11.07 0.53
N GLN A 561 -21.29 -10.02 0.59
CA GLN A 561 -21.88 -9.39 -0.60
C GLN A 561 -21.02 -8.22 -1.11
N SER A 562 -20.36 -7.50 -0.21
CA SER A 562 -19.43 -6.42 -0.53
C SER A 562 -18.01 -6.80 -0.11
N TYR A 563 -17.05 -6.80 -1.03
CA TYR A 563 -15.63 -6.98 -0.69
C TYR A 563 -14.69 -6.40 -1.76
N GLU A 564 -13.43 -6.19 -1.42
CA GLU A 564 -12.39 -5.71 -2.36
C GLU A 564 -11.60 -6.85 -2.99
N LEU A 565 -11.08 -7.79 -2.18
CA LEU A 565 -10.33 -8.96 -2.66
C LEU A 565 -11.09 -10.26 -2.38
N HIS A 566 -11.48 -10.45 -1.12
CA HIS A 566 -12.14 -11.65 -0.62
C HIS A 566 -13.21 -11.25 0.39
N ALA A 567 -14.22 -12.09 0.52
CA ALA A 567 -15.32 -11.87 1.44
C ALA A 567 -14.81 -11.81 2.90
N LEU A 568 -15.32 -10.85 3.69
CA LEU A 568 -15.04 -10.73 5.12
C LEU A 568 -15.90 -11.69 5.96
N VAL A 569 -16.16 -12.92 5.49
CA VAL A 569 -17.05 -13.87 6.18
C VAL A 569 -16.25 -14.63 7.24
N THR A 570 -15.92 -13.94 8.33
CA THR A 570 -15.20 -14.53 9.45
C THR A 570 -15.95 -14.31 10.77
N PRO A 571 -15.72 -15.12 11.81
CA PRO A 571 -16.35 -14.94 13.12
C PRO A 571 -16.15 -13.54 13.72
N GLU A 572 -14.98 -12.94 13.52
CA GLU A 572 -14.58 -11.62 14.03
C GLU A 572 -15.35 -10.49 13.35
N SER A 573 -15.60 -10.63 12.03
CA SER A 573 -16.36 -9.65 11.25
C SER A 573 -17.80 -9.46 11.78
N ARG A 574 -18.30 -10.42 12.58
CA ARG A 574 -19.60 -10.33 13.25
C ARG A 574 -19.62 -9.27 14.37
N GLY A 575 -18.46 -8.69 14.73
CA GLY A 575 -18.31 -7.56 15.65
C GLY A 575 -18.85 -6.21 15.14
N LEU A 576 -19.60 -6.21 14.03
CA LEU A 576 -20.14 -5.00 13.41
C LEU A 576 -21.02 -4.14 14.34
N PRO A 577 -21.95 -4.69 15.16
CA PRO A 577 -22.71 -3.90 16.11
C PRO A 577 -21.83 -3.09 17.06
N GLU A 578 -20.76 -3.71 17.56
CA GLU A 578 -19.77 -3.13 18.47
C GLU A 578 -18.98 -2.03 17.76
N TRP A 579 -18.50 -2.29 16.53
CA TRP A 579 -17.78 -1.29 15.73
C TRP A 579 -18.63 -0.05 15.47
N LYS A 580 -19.93 -0.23 15.23
CA LYS A 580 -20.86 0.88 15.00
C LYS A 580 -21.12 1.68 16.27
N ALA A 581 -21.30 0.99 17.39
CA ALA A 581 -21.57 1.63 18.65
C ALA A 581 -20.37 2.42 19.20
N LEU A 582 -19.15 1.93 18.93
CA LEU A 582 -17.91 2.55 19.40
C LEU A 582 -17.38 3.67 18.48
N ASP A 583 -17.94 3.86 17.28
CA ASP A 583 -17.58 4.98 16.38
C ASP A 583 -18.40 6.24 16.68
N GLY A 584 -18.24 6.74 17.91
CA GLY A 584 -18.87 7.96 18.40
C GLY A 584 -18.08 9.24 18.11
N GLU A 585 -18.56 10.37 18.63
CA GLU A 585 -17.82 11.63 18.59
C GLU A 585 -16.68 11.69 19.60
N ALA A 586 -16.92 11.18 20.82
CA ALA A 586 -15.94 11.17 21.90
C ALA A 586 -14.86 10.10 21.65
N PRO A 587 -13.57 10.42 21.88
CA PRO A 587 -12.50 9.44 21.82
C PRO A 587 -12.62 8.43 22.95
N LEU A 588 -12.42 7.15 22.65
CA LEU A 588 -12.46 6.05 23.62
C LEU A 588 -11.10 5.34 23.72
N ARG A 589 -10.79 4.81 24.90
CA ARG A 589 -9.65 3.93 25.18
C ARG A 589 -10.16 2.49 25.24
N LEU A 590 -9.86 1.73 24.19
CA LEU A 590 -10.36 0.38 24.01
C LEU A 590 -9.25 -0.63 24.30
N ALA A 591 -9.46 -1.53 25.26
CA ALA A 591 -8.67 -2.74 25.36
C ALA A 591 -9.26 -3.79 24.40
N VAL A 592 -8.44 -4.42 23.57
CA VAL A 592 -8.91 -5.46 22.65
C VAL A 592 -8.32 -6.79 23.08
N THR A 593 -9.17 -7.82 23.12
CA THR A 593 -8.78 -9.19 23.46
C THR A 593 -9.47 -10.18 22.53
N ALA A 594 -8.76 -11.22 22.13
CA ALA A 594 -9.26 -12.27 21.26
C ALA A 594 -8.73 -13.64 21.71
N GLY A 595 -9.51 -14.69 21.51
CA GLY A 595 -9.04 -16.05 21.65
C GLY A 595 -8.14 -16.45 20.47
N TRP A 596 -7.41 -17.55 20.60
CA TRP A 596 -6.63 -18.10 19.50
C TRP A 596 -7.54 -18.60 18.37
N ASP A 597 -7.49 -17.94 17.20
CA ASP A 597 -7.92 -18.54 15.94
C ASP A 597 -6.75 -19.31 15.32
N ILE A 598 -7.01 -20.25 14.42
CA ILE A 598 -6.00 -21.15 13.81
C ILE A 598 -4.74 -20.40 13.32
N SER A 599 -4.88 -19.14 12.91
CA SER A 599 -3.78 -18.31 12.42
C SER A 599 -3.25 -17.26 13.41
N GLY A 600 -4.02 -16.90 14.42
CA GLY A 600 -3.73 -15.80 15.35
C GLY A 600 -3.94 -14.39 14.78
N HIS A 601 -4.67 -14.26 13.66
CA HIS A 601 -4.77 -13.03 12.85
C HIS A 601 -5.91 -12.08 13.31
N ASN A 602 -6.59 -12.38 14.41
CA ASN A 602 -7.86 -11.78 14.82
C ASN A 602 -7.78 -10.63 15.84
N TRP A 603 -6.58 -10.20 16.27
CA TRP A 603 -6.40 -9.30 17.41
C TRP A 603 -6.89 -7.86 17.23
N TYR A 604 -6.40 -7.12 16.24
CA TYR A 604 -6.78 -5.72 16.05
C TYR A 604 -7.56 -5.53 14.76
N TRP A 605 -8.53 -4.62 14.82
CA TRP A 605 -9.40 -4.30 13.71
C TRP A 605 -9.50 -2.79 13.55
N TYR A 606 -9.14 -2.30 12.37
CA TYR A 606 -9.17 -0.89 12.01
C TYR A 606 -10.50 -0.18 12.32
N PRO A 607 -11.69 -0.78 12.11
CA PRO A 607 -12.96 -0.14 12.47
C PRO A 607 -13.07 0.26 13.95
N LEU A 608 -12.38 -0.45 14.86
CA LEU A 608 -12.37 -0.11 16.29
C LEU A 608 -11.65 1.22 16.58
N MET A 609 -10.74 1.67 15.70
CA MET A 609 -10.09 2.98 15.82
C MET A 609 -11.07 4.14 15.55
N GLY A 610 -12.25 3.83 14.99
CA GLY A 610 -13.26 4.80 14.60
C GLY A 610 -13.00 5.44 13.23
N SER A 611 -14.03 6.04 12.65
CA SER A 611 -14.01 6.68 11.32
C SER A 611 -13.07 7.88 11.24
N ARG A 612 -12.70 8.47 12.39
CA ARG A 612 -11.79 9.61 12.52
C ARG A 612 -10.55 9.27 13.35
N LEU A 613 -10.20 7.98 13.47
CA LEU A 613 -9.08 7.53 14.30
C LEU A 613 -9.16 8.11 15.71
N GLN A 614 -10.36 8.27 16.25
CA GLN A 614 -10.57 8.92 17.54
C GLN A 614 -10.34 7.95 18.71
N ASN A 615 -10.46 6.64 18.49
CA ASN A 615 -10.31 5.63 19.53
C ASN A 615 -8.89 5.07 19.55
N THR A 616 -8.30 4.97 20.75
CA THR A 616 -6.99 4.33 20.93
C THR A 616 -7.17 2.87 21.30
N LEU A 617 -6.43 1.98 20.64
CA LEU A 617 -6.45 0.55 20.92
C LEU A 617 -5.26 0.16 21.80
N THR A 618 -5.48 -0.77 22.72
CA THR A 618 -4.42 -1.36 23.55
C THR A 618 -4.72 -2.83 23.85
N TYR A 619 -3.69 -3.59 24.21
CA TYR A 619 -3.82 -4.92 24.79
C TYR A 619 -3.42 -4.84 26.26
N VAL A 620 -4.15 -5.53 27.12
CA VAL A 620 -3.82 -5.63 28.55
C VAL A 620 -3.36 -7.07 28.84
N PRO A 621 -2.07 -7.29 29.14
CA PRO A 621 -1.54 -8.63 29.39
C PRO A 621 -2.21 -9.32 30.57
N ILE A 622 -2.57 -10.59 30.37
CA ILE A 622 -3.25 -11.43 31.35
C ILE A 622 -2.32 -12.02 32.42
N SER A 623 -1.00 -11.97 32.24
CA SER A 623 -0.07 -12.59 33.18
C SER A 623 0.17 -11.74 34.43
N ALA A 624 0.54 -12.37 35.54
CA ALA A 624 0.86 -11.66 36.78
C ALA A 624 1.99 -10.62 36.59
N ASP A 625 3.02 -10.95 35.81
CA ASP A 625 4.20 -10.12 35.55
C ASP A 625 4.01 -9.07 34.45
N GLY A 626 2.93 -9.16 33.66
CA GLY A 626 2.63 -8.24 32.57
C GLY A 626 3.31 -8.57 31.25
N SER A 627 3.96 -9.73 31.14
CA SER A 627 4.45 -10.24 29.85
C SER A 627 3.31 -10.65 28.93
N VAL A 628 3.49 -10.41 27.63
CA VAL A 628 2.56 -10.87 26.58
C VAL A 628 2.77 -12.38 26.39
N ARG A 629 1.67 -13.15 26.36
CA ARG A 629 1.68 -14.61 26.22
C ARG A 629 0.85 -15.03 25.01
N ASP A 630 1.41 -15.89 24.15
CA ASP A 630 0.71 -16.40 22.96
C ASP A 630 -0.39 -17.39 23.34
N TYR A 631 -1.61 -17.17 22.83
CA TYR A 631 -2.78 -17.99 23.19
C TYR A 631 -2.74 -19.35 22.48
N ALA A 632 -1.89 -19.47 21.44
CA ALA A 632 -1.54 -20.75 20.83
C ALA A 632 -0.85 -21.73 21.81
N LEU A 633 -0.23 -21.23 22.89
CA LEU A 633 0.53 -22.04 23.83
C LEU A 633 -0.38 -22.61 24.94
N LYS A 634 -0.25 -23.91 25.20
CA LYS A 634 -1.09 -24.63 26.16
C LYS A 634 -1.02 -24.06 27.59
N ASP A 635 0.14 -23.56 27.99
CA ASP A 635 0.38 -23.10 29.37
C ASP A 635 -0.04 -21.64 29.61
N THR A 636 -0.46 -20.91 28.58
CA THR A 636 -0.82 -19.49 28.69
C THR A 636 -1.94 -19.25 29.69
N PHE A 637 -2.97 -20.10 29.70
CA PHE A 637 -4.10 -19.96 30.62
C PHE A 637 -3.77 -20.32 32.08
N ALA A 638 -2.77 -21.18 32.30
CA ALA A 638 -2.33 -21.52 33.66
C ALA A 638 -1.60 -20.35 34.35
N GLN A 639 -1.10 -19.38 33.58
CA GLN A 639 -0.37 -18.20 34.05
C GLN A 639 -1.24 -16.93 34.08
N ALA A 640 -2.52 -17.06 33.76
CA ALA A 640 -3.47 -15.95 33.73
C ALA A 640 -3.81 -15.51 35.17
N ASP A 641 -3.78 -14.20 35.44
CA ASP A 641 -4.00 -13.58 36.75
C ASP A 641 -5.01 -12.44 36.60
N PHE A 642 -6.26 -12.71 36.97
CA PHE A 642 -7.35 -11.75 36.89
C PHE A 642 -7.10 -10.47 37.73
N PRO A 643 -6.71 -10.55 39.03
CA PRO A 643 -6.39 -9.35 39.81
C PRO A 643 -5.33 -8.45 39.16
N ALA A 644 -4.24 -9.03 38.64
CA ALA A 644 -3.19 -8.27 37.96
C ALA A 644 -3.68 -7.65 36.66
N TRP A 645 -4.45 -8.40 35.86
CA TRP A 645 -5.07 -7.91 34.63
C TRP A 645 -6.02 -6.74 34.90
N LEU A 646 -6.97 -6.89 35.84
CA LEU A 646 -7.94 -5.86 36.22
C LEU A 646 -7.26 -4.57 36.68
N ARG A 647 -6.20 -4.69 37.49
CA ARG A 647 -5.41 -3.53 37.92
C ARG A 647 -4.87 -2.77 36.72
N ARG A 648 -4.30 -3.47 35.73
CA ARG A 648 -3.78 -2.83 34.49
C ARG A 648 -4.88 -2.25 33.62
N VAL A 649 -6.04 -2.88 33.53
CA VAL A 649 -7.22 -2.32 32.83
C VAL A 649 -7.57 -0.95 33.42
N ARG A 650 -7.57 -0.82 34.74
CA ARG A 650 -7.82 0.44 35.45
C ARG A 650 -6.69 1.46 35.28
N GLU A 651 -5.43 1.04 35.43
CA GLU A 651 -4.25 1.90 35.24
C GLU A 651 -4.20 2.48 33.81
N ALA A 652 -4.54 1.66 32.81
CA ALA A 652 -4.64 2.08 31.42
C ALA A 652 -5.89 2.95 31.15
N ARG A 653 -6.76 3.16 32.14
CA ARG A 653 -8.05 3.87 32.05
C ARG A 653 -8.86 3.44 30.83
N VAL A 654 -9.01 2.14 30.68
CA VAL A 654 -9.80 1.53 29.60
C VAL A 654 -11.26 1.90 29.81
N ASP A 655 -11.90 2.45 28.78
CA ASP A 655 -13.34 2.73 28.79
C ASP A 655 -14.15 1.46 28.51
N TYR A 656 -13.69 0.70 27.51
CA TYR A 656 -14.29 -0.56 27.08
C TYR A 656 -13.24 -1.64 26.82
N VAL A 657 -13.55 -2.86 27.25
CA VAL A 657 -12.83 -4.07 26.80
C VAL A 657 -13.66 -4.71 25.68
N VAL A 658 -13.09 -4.82 24.49
CA VAL A 658 -13.72 -5.44 23.33
C VAL A 658 -13.19 -6.87 23.18
N THR A 659 -14.07 -7.85 23.33
CA THR A 659 -13.76 -9.25 23.02
C THR A 659 -14.05 -9.52 21.56
N LEU A 660 -13.15 -10.23 20.90
CA LEU A 660 -13.31 -10.71 19.53
C LEU A 660 -13.30 -12.23 19.51
N ALA A 661 -14.00 -12.81 18.53
CA ALA A 661 -14.04 -14.25 18.34
C ALA A 661 -12.68 -14.85 17.99
N PRO A 662 -12.37 -16.08 18.45
CA PRO A 662 -13.10 -16.86 19.47
C PRO A 662 -13.06 -16.21 20.86
N ALA A 663 -14.01 -16.49 21.74
CA ALA A 663 -14.05 -15.87 23.06
C ALA A 663 -12.76 -16.13 23.89
N PRO A 664 -12.07 -15.08 24.38
CA PRO A 664 -10.87 -15.21 25.22
C PRO A 664 -11.20 -15.51 26.69
N ILE A 665 -10.18 -15.83 27.52
CA ILE A 665 -10.36 -16.04 28.96
C ILE A 665 -10.88 -14.78 29.67
N GLU A 666 -10.48 -13.60 29.21
CA GLU A 666 -10.96 -12.33 29.73
C GLU A 666 -12.47 -12.16 29.57
N ALA A 667 -13.09 -12.72 28.52
CA ALA A 667 -14.54 -12.70 28.35
C ALA A 667 -15.24 -13.43 29.50
N ARG A 668 -14.66 -14.54 29.96
CA ARG A 668 -15.18 -15.30 31.12
C ARG A 668 -15.06 -14.48 32.41
N TRP A 669 -13.91 -13.85 32.64
CA TRP A 669 -13.71 -13.00 33.81
C TRP A 669 -14.70 -11.83 33.86
N MET A 670 -14.92 -11.15 32.73
CA MET A 670 -15.87 -10.03 32.68
C MET A 670 -17.32 -10.50 32.92
N ALA A 671 -17.68 -11.69 32.44
CA ALA A 671 -19.00 -12.27 32.71
C ALA A 671 -19.18 -12.70 34.19
N GLU A 672 -18.11 -13.16 34.84
CA GLU A 672 -18.09 -13.55 36.26
C GLU A 672 -18.11 -12.33 37.23
N HIS A 673 -17.78 -11.13 36.73
CA HIS A 673 -17.65 -9.89 37.52
C HIS A 673 -18.55 -8.74 36.99
N PRO A 674 -19.89 -8.89 37.00
CA PRO A 674 -20.83 -7.88 36.49
C PRO A 674 -20.81 -6.56 37.27
N GLU A 675 -20.31 -6.57 38.51
CA GLU A 675 -20.08 -5.38 39.34
C GLU A 675 -18.92 -4.52 38.84
N LEU A 676 -18.04 -5.08 38.01
CA LEU A 676 -16.86 -4.42 37.43
C LEU A 676 -17.02 -4.16 35.94
N PHE A 677 -17.79 -5.00 35.24
CA PHE A 677 -17.95 -4.95 33.80
C PHE A 677 -19.41 -5.08 33.41
N GLN A 678 -19.88 -4.18 32.54
CA GLN A 678 -21.24 -4.24 32.01
C GLN A 678 -21.19 -4.49 30.50
N PRO A 679 -21.85 -5.53 29.96
CA PRO A 679 -21.97 -5.68 28.51
C PRO A 679 -22.76 -4.48 27.97
N ALA A 680 -22.10 -3.62 27.20
CA ALA A 680 -22.72 -2.41 26.66
C ALA A 680 -23.26 -2.63 25.25
N PHE A 681 -22.52 -3.40 24.44
CA PHE A 681 -22.89 -3.74 23.07
C PHE A 681 -22.53 -5.20 22.80
N GLY A 682 -23.40 -5.89 22.07
CA GLY A 682 -23.32 -7.33 21.87
C GLY A 682 -24.17 -8.12 22.87
N ASP A 683 -24.29 -9.42 22.64
CA ASP A 683 -24.92 -10.35 23.58
C ASP A 683 -23.78 -11.04 24.32
N ALA A 684 -23.80 -11.06 25.66
CA ALA A 684 -22.78 -11.70 26.48
C ALA A 684 -22.57 -13.20 26.16
N LYS A 685 -23.55 -13.83 25.47
CA LYS A 685 -23.45 -15.20 24.96
C LYS A 685 -22.76 -15.33 23.60
N ARG A 686 -22.41 -14.21 22.96
CA ARG A 686 -21.68 -14.16 21.68
C ARG A 686 -20.20 -13.96 21.93
N ASP A 687 -19.42 -14.32 20.92
CA ASP A 687 -17.96 -14.20 20.98
C ASP A 687 -17.47 -12.74 20.91
N ASN A 688 -18.21 -11.87 20.21
CA ASN A 688 -17.88 -10.44 20.09
C ASN A 688 -18.76 -9.60 21.02
N VAL A 689 -18.16 -8.90 21.98
CA VAL A 689 -18.86 -8.07 22.98
C VAL A 689 -17.99 -6.89 23.38
N ALA A 690 -18.59 -5.71 23.54
CA ALA A 690 -17.94 -4.56 24.15
C ALA A 690 -18.41 -4.39 25.60
N TRP A 691 -17.50 -4.62 26.55
CA TRP A 691 -17.72 -4.53 27.99
C TRP A 691 -17.30 -3.17 28.49
N ARG A 692 -18.25 -2.39 29.02
CA ARG A 692 -17.95 -1.13 29.70
C ARG A 692 -17.26 -1.43 31.02
N VAL A 693 -16.13 -0.77 31.26
CA VAL A 693 -15.45 -0.82 32.56
C VAL A 693 -16.17 0.10 33.54
N LEU A 694 -16.64 -0.44 34.66
CA LEU A 694 -17.33 0.32 35.70
C LEU A 694 -16.31 0.96 36.65
N PRO A 695 -16.55 2.21 37.11
CA PRO A 695 -15.72 2.84 38.11
C PRO A 695 -15.76 2.04 39.43
N ALA A 696 -14.66 2.03 40.17
CA ALA A 696 -14.59 1.37 41.46
C ALA A 696 -15.61 1.99 42.44
N ALA A 697 -16.41 1.15 43.11
CA ALA A 697 -17.52 1.58 43.97
C ALA A 697 -17.09 2.42 45.18
N ASP A 698 -15.81 2.37 45.53
CA ASP A 698 -15.20 2.95 46.72
C ASP A 698 -14.76 4.41 46.55
N GLY A 699 -14.98 5.04 45.39
CA GLY A 699 -14.82 6.49 45.19
C GLY A 699 -13.39 7.04 45.40
N ARG A 700 -12.41 6.18 45.69
CA ARG A 700 -11.01 6.56 45.93
C ARG A 700 -10.25 6.89 44.64
N ASP A 701 -10.78 6.50 43.49
CA ASP A 701 -10.17 6.72 42.17
C ASP A 701 -10.47 8.10 41.56
N ALA A 702 -11.20 8.98 42.26
CA ALA A 702 -11.54 10.34 41.80
C ALA A 702 -10.47 11.41 42.11
N ARG A 703 -9.20 11.04 42.36
CA ARG A 703 -8.11 11.99 42.67
C ARG A 703 -7.03 12.05 41.60
#